data_AF-A0A7J7KUP0-F1
#
_entry.id   AF-A0A7J7KUP0-F1
#
_cell.length_a   1.000
_cell.length_b   1.000
_cell.length_c   1.000
_cell.angle_alpha   90.00
_cell.angle_beta   90.00
_cell.angle_gamma   90.00
#
_symmetry.space_group_name_H-M   'P 1'
#
loop_
_entity.id
_entity.type
_entity.pdbx_description
1 polymer ?
#
loop_
_entity_poly.entity_id
_entity_poly.type
_entity_poly.pdbx_seq_one_letter_code
_entity_poly.pdbx_strand_id
1 'polypeptide(L)'
;MEMKVAEAVHILNHDSQSCNRVAANQWLVQFQQSDSAWEISTSILTSSSSSHSLDNFELQFSAAQILKRKIQNEGYYLQFGAKDALLNALLLAAKKFSLGPPQLLTQICVALSALVLRAVEHKKPIQHLFSSLHNLQTQENGELAVLEMLTVLPEEVVQDQNTDSNITFTLRSQYARELLSHTSKVLDFLLHQSDQRVHAIPLHDRNRKILRCLLSWVRAGCFSEIPPLLLPTHPLLNLVFNSLQVSSSFDLAIEVLVELVSRHEGLPQVLLYRVQFLKEVLLLPALASGDEKLIGGLACLMSEIGQAAPALIVEASTEALVLADALLSCVAFPSEDWEIADSTVQFWCSLASYVLGLDMDKLKNSKKVEEMFFPVFSALLDALLLRAQVDDSTFNCDNGSLDLPDGLSQFRMDVAELFVDICQLLGSAAFLQKLFSGQWASADVAIPWKEVETNMFALNVVAEIILQDGHPFDFSSIIRLVTVLSSIAPDNHKGFLCLVYRTVADVVGSYSKWISAFQANARSLLLFLAAGITEPMSSNSCSSALRKLCEDASTVIQEASDIEILIWIGEDLETRHLPLEEEDDVVSAITLIIGSIHNKELKNNSLSRLLSSSYGSIGNLIDEENENSLRQNPAMYTQALSSAARGMHRIGTVLSYLAVTPSTGLPENDTILALLGVFWPILEKIFRSVHMESSNLSTAACRALSQAIQSSGQHFLMLLPKVLDCLSSNFLSFQSRECYLRTATVVVEEFGHREEYGPLVISTFERFASASSIVALNSSYICDQEPDLVEAYANFTSTFVRGCPKEVLAASGSLLESSFQKAAICCTAMHRGAALAAMSYMSCFLEVGLTSVLESMVCISEGSFSSVVIQIISHSGEGLVSNVVYALLGVPAMSRVQALPAEYLKHGEAEILVPLWLKALASAASDYLESKTRDVGRNNHSHNHGGHMQGKGGRTLKRIIREFADTHRNLT
;
A
#
# COMPACT_ATOMS: atom_id res chain seq x y z
N MET A 1 -4.71 -43.66 -28.15
CA MET A 1 -4.85 -42.48 -27.27
C MET A 1 -3.68 -41.51 -27.44
N GLU A 2 -2.43 -42.00 -27.46
CA GLU A 2 -1.23 -41.17 -27.73
C GLU A 2 -1.35 -40.26 -28.96
N MET A 3 -1.84 -40.76 -30.10
CA MET A 3 -2.09 -39.93 -31.30
C MET A 3 -3.09 -38.79 -31.07
N LYS A 4 -4.09 -38.96 -30.19
CA LYS A 4 -5.06 -37.91 -29.86
C LYS A 4 -4.45 -36.82 -28.99
N VAL A 5 -3.53 -37.19 -28.09
CA VAL A 5 -2.76 -36.22 -27.29
C VAL A 5 -1.82 -35.42 -28.19
N ALA A 6 -1.14 -36.09 -29.12
CA ALA A 6 -0.29 -35.43 -30.11
C ALA A 6 -1.07 -34.42 -30.98
N GLU A 7 -2.26 -34.80 -31.44
CA GLU A 7 -3.14 -33.92 -32.22
C GLU A 7 -3.65 -32.73 -31.39
N ALA A 8 -4.07 -32.95 -30.14
CA ALA A 8 -4.51 -31.87 -29.25
C ALA A 8 -3.40 -30.87 -28.91
N VAL A 9 -2.16 -31.35 -28.64
CA VAL A 9 -1.00 -30.48 -28.39
C VAL A 9 -0.65 -29.66 -29.64
N HIS A 10 -0.66 -30.29 -30.82
CA HIS A 10 -0.41 -29.60 -32.08
C HIS A 10 -1.46 -28.51 -32.36
N ILE A 11 -2.75 -28.78 -32.10
CA ILE A 11 -3.83 -27.78 -32.24
C ILE A 11 -3.63 -26.63 -31.24
N LEU A 12 -3.26 -26.92 -30.00
CA LEU A 12 -3.05 -25.90 -28.97
C LEU A 12 -1.95 -24.89 -29.35
N ASN A 13 -0.86 -25.36 -29.96
CA ASN A 13 0.31 -24.53 -30.25
C ASN A 13 0.31 -23.90 -31.65
N HIS A 14 -0.36 -24.52 -32.64
CA HIS A 14 -0.23 -24.12 -34.05
C HIS A 14 -1.54 -23.74 -34.75
N ASP A 15 -2.73 -23.96 -34.15
CA ASP A 15 -4.00 -23.58 -34.78
C ASP A 15 -4.21 -22.05 -34.73
N SER A 16 -4.57 -21.46 -35.88
CA SER A 16 -4.79 -20.02 -36.02
C SER A 16 -6.11 -19.55 -35.37
N GLN A 17 -7.07 -20.45 -35.15
CA GLN A 17 -8.37 -20.15 -34.54
C GLN A 17 -8.30 -20.28 -33.01
N SER A 18 -8.63 -19.21 -32.29
CA SER A 18 -8.63 -19.19 -30.82
C SER A 18 -9.63 -20.19 -30.21
N CYS A 19 -10.77 -20.43 -30.85
CA CYS A 19 -11.78 -21.39 -30.38
C CYS A 19 -11.25 -22.84 -30.36
N ASN A 20 -10.48 -23.25 -31.36
CA ASN A 20 -9.89 -24.59 -31.44
C ASN A 20 -8.79 -24.78 -30.38
N ARG A 21 -7.96 -23.75 -30.14
CA ARG A 21 -6.95 -23.76 -29.07
C ARG A 21 -7.58 -23.89 -27.69
N VAL A 22 -8.69 -23.18 -27.44
CA VAL A 22 -9.45 -23.31 -26.17
C VAL A 22 -10.04 -24.70 -26.02
N ALA A 23 -10.64 -25.26 -27.08
CA ALA A 23 -11.19 -26.62 -27.05
C ALA A 23 -10.11 -27.68 -26.80
N ALA A 24 -8.95 -27.56 -27.46
CA ALA A 24 -7.80 -28.44 -27.25
C ALA A 24 -7.25 -28.34 -25.82
N ASN A 25 -7.14 -27.12 -25.25
CA ASN A 25 -6.73 -26.92 -23.86
C ASN A 25 -7.73 -27.54 -22.88
N GLN A 26 -9.03 -27.33 -23.07
CA GLN A 26 -10.07 -27.94 -22.22
C GLN A 26 -10.01 -29.46 -22.26
N TRP A 27 -9.80 -30.04 -23.45
CA TRP A 27 -9.64 -31.48 -23.60
C TRP A 27 -8.37 -31.99 -22.90
N LEU A 28 -7.24 -31.27 -23.00
CA LEU A 28 -6.00 -31.64 -22.31
C LEU A 28 -6.13 -31.53 -20.79
N VAL A 29 -6.88 -30.55 -20.27
CA VAL A 29 -7.19 -30.45 -18.83
C VAL A 29 -8.05 -31.63 -18.37
N GLN A 30 -9.06 -32.04 -19.15
CA GLN A 30 -9.85 -33.24 -18.85
C GLN A 30 -9.01 -34.53 -18.93
N PHE A 31 -8.13 -34.63 -19.93
CA PHE A 31 -7.18 -35.73 -20.07
C PHE A 31 -6.26 -35.81 -18.85
N GLN A 32 -5.75 -34.67 -18.36
CA GLN A 32 -4.89 -34.59 -17.17
C GLN A 32 -5.58 -35.15 -15.92
N GLN A 33 -6.91 -35.05 -15.81
CA GLN A 33 -7.68 -35.64 -14.70
C GLN A 33 -7.95 -37.14 -14.86
N SER A 34 -7.70 -37.73 -16.03
CA SER A 34 -7.93 -39.15 -16.29
C SER A 34 -6.82 -40.05 -15.76
N ASP A 35 -7.13 -41.32 -15.47
CA ASP A 35 -6.12 -42.33 -15.08
C ASP A 35 -5.16 -42.66 -16.23
N SER A 36 -5.65 -42.61 -17.48
CA SER A 36 -4.87 -42.91 -18.68
C SER A 36 -3.67 -41.98 -18.89
N ALA A 37 -3.72 -40.78 -18.32
CA ALA A 37 -2.64 -39.81 -18.44
C ALA A 37 -1.34 -40.23 -17.74
N TRP A 38 -1.40 -41.11 -16.73
CA TRP A 38 -0.21 -41.68 -16.10
C TRP A 38 0.61 -42.53 -17.08
N GLU A 39 -0.05 -43.51 -17.71
CA GLU A 39 0.60 -44.47 -18.61
C GLU A 39 1.03 -43.81 -19.94
N ILE A 40 0.13 -43.02 -20.55
CA ILE A 40 0.39 -42.40 -21.86
C ILE A 40 1.54 -41.39 -21.78
N SER A 41 1.54 -40.52 -20.76
CA SER A 41 2.59 -39.50 -20.62
C SER A 41 3.95 -40.15 -20.28
N THR A 42 3.95 -41.22 -19.48
CA THR A 42 5.17 -41.99 -19.18
C THR A 42 5.71 -42.70 -20.42
N SER A 43 4.83 -43.30 -21.23
CA SER A 43 5.18 -43.94 -22.51
C SER A 43 5.80 -42.96 -23.49
N ILE A 44 5.23 -41.75 -23.64
CA ILE A 44 5.76 -40.70 -24.54
C ILE A 44 7.21 -40.34 -24.18
N LEU A 45 7.52 -40.23 -22.88
CA LEU A 45 8.87 -39.88 -22.42
C LEU A 45 9.87 -41.04 -22.55
N THR A 46 9.43 -42.28 -22.29
CA THR A 46 10.32 -43.45 -22.20
C THR A 46 10.48 -44.27 -23.49
N SER A 47 9.61 -44.07 -24.50
CA SER A 47 9.63 -44.86 -25.73
C SER A 47 10.95 -44.74 -26.50
N SER A 48 11.46 -45.90 -26.96
CA SER A 48 12.74 -46.07 -27.68
C SER A 48 12.63 -45.92 -29.20
N SER A 49 11.46 -45.55 -29.73
CA SER A 49 11.16 -45.63 -31.16
C SER A 49 11.99 -44.67 -32.01
N SER A 50 13.08 -45.22 -32.56
CA SER A 50 13.95 -44.68 -33.59
C SER A 50 13.26 -44.64 -34.97
N SER A 51 12.09 -44.01 -35.05
CA SER A 51 11.38 -43.77 -36.31
C SER A 51 10.62 -42.44 -36.24
N HIS A 52 11.23 -41.40 -36.80
CA HIS A 52 10.65 -40.08 -37.14
C HIS A 52 10.29 -39.07 -36.02
N SER A 53 10.72 -39.22 -34.77
CA SER A 53 10.22 -38.38 -33.66
C SER A 53 11.28 -37.72 -32.76
N LEU A 54 12.41 -37.27 -33.32
CA LEU A 54 13.23 -36.24 -32.68
C LEU A 54 12.56 -34.84 -32.74
N ASP A 55 11.51 -34.67 -33.55
CA ASP A 55 10.93 -33.37 -33.89
C ASP A 55 9.69 -32.95 -33.07
N ASN A 56 9.24 -33.73 -32.07
CA ASN A 56 8.03 -33.36 -31.30
C ASN A 56 8.35 -32.97 -29.84
N PHE A 57 9.25 -31.98 -29.69
CA PHE A 57 9.59 -31.37 -28.39
C PHE A 57 8.33 -30.94 -27.63
N GLU A 58 7.35 -30.36 -28.33
CA GLU A 58 6.11 -29.87 -27.73
C GLU A 58 5.31 -31.00 -27.05
N LEU A 59 5.16 -32.14 -27.73
CA LEU A 59 4.47 -33.31 -27.18
C LEU A 59 5.20 -33.87 -25.95
N GLN A 60 6.53 -33.96 -26.01
CA GLN A 60 7.35 -34.45 -24.90
C GLN A 60 7.29 -33.49 -23.70
N PHE A 61 7.30 -32.18 -23.97
CA PHE A 61 7.20 -31.14 -22.95
C PHE A 61 5.82 -31.13 -22.28
N SER A 62 4.73 -31.23 -23.06
CA SER A 62 3.37 -31.37 -22.54
C SER A 62 3.21 -32.65 -21.71
N ALA A 63 3.80 -33.78 -22.13
CA ALA A 63 3.77 -35.02 -21.36
C ALA A 63 4.49 -34.86 -20.00
N ALA A 64 5.65 -34.21 -19.96
CA ALA A 64 6.35 -33.91 -18.70
C ALA A 64 5.54 -32.99 -17.78
N GLN A 65 4.89 -31.95 -18.32
CA GLN A 65 4.02 -31.05 -17.55
C GLN A 65 2.77 -31.74 -17.00
N ILE A 66 2.12 -32.60 -17.81
CA ILE A 66 0.96 -33.39 -17.38
C ILE A 66 1.36 -34.30 -16.21
N LEU A 67 2.49 -35.01 -16.32
CA LEU A 67 3.00 -35.85 -15.23
C LEU A 67 3.30 -35.03 -13.98
N LYS A 68 4.01 -33.91 -14.10
CA LYS A 68 4.28 -33.00 -12.96
C LYS A 68 2.99 -32.68 -12.21
N ARG A 69 1.98 -32.16 -12.91
CA ARG A 69 0.73 -31.73 -12.28
C ARG A 69 -0.07 -32.90 -11.69
N LYS A 70 -0.09 -34.05 -12.37
CA LYS A 70 -0.74 -35.26 -11.81
C LYS A 70 -0.04 -35.75 -10.55
N ILE A 71 1.29 -35.72 -10.51
CA ILE A 71 2.06 -36.03 -9.30
C ILE A 71 1.74 -35.05 -8.19
N GLN A 72 1.66 -33.75 -8.50
CA GLN A 72 1.36 -32.72 -7.51
C GLN A 72 -0.02 -32.89 -6.86
N ASN A 73 -1.03 -33.20 -7.67
CA ASN A 73 -2.44 -33.30 -7.26
C ASN A 73 -2.82 -34.69 -6.69
N GLU A 74 -2.42 -35.76 -7.37
CA GLU A 74 -2.89 -37.14 -7.12
C GLU A 74 -1.79 -38.07 -6.59
N GLY A 75 -0.53 -37.61 -6.50
CA GLY A 75 0.62 -38.46 -6.20
C GLY A 75 0.57 -39.18 -4.84
N TYR A 76 -0.19 -38.68 -3.88
CA TYR A 76 -0.41 -39.34 -2.59
C TYR A 76 -1.21 -40.65 -2.69
N TYR A 77 -2.10 -40.75 -3.69
CA TYR A 77 -2.99 -41.90 -3.85
C TYR A 77 -2.34 -43.06 -4.62
N LEU A 78 -1.15 -42.84 -5.20
CA LEU A 78 -0.40 -43.89 -5.89
C LEU A 78 0.11 -44.96 -4.91
N GLN A 79 -0.04 -46.22 -5.30
CA GLN A 79 0.51 -47.36 -4.56
C GLN A 79 2.05 -47.33 -4.57
N PHE A 80 2.68 -47.84 -3.52
CA PHE A 80 4.15 -47.84 -3.36
C PHE A 80 4.90 -48.39 -4.59
N GLY A 81 4.51 -49.55 -5.11
CA GLY A 81 5.14 -50.14 -6.31
C GLY A 81 4.96 -49.32 -7.59
N ALA A 82 3.88 -48.56 -7.71
CA ALA A 82 3.66 -47.65 -8.85
C ALA A 82 4.54 -46.39 -8.75
N LYS A 83 4.79 -45.89 -7.53
CA LYS A 83 5.74 -44.78 -7.29
C LYS A 83 7.16 -45.17 -7.71
N ASP A 84 7.62 -46.37 -7.33
CA ASP A 84 8.96 -46.87 -7.72
C ASP A 84 9.10 -47.09 -9.23
N ALA A 85 8.06 -47.62 -9.89
CA ALA A 85 8.05 -47.79 -11.34
C ALA A 85 8.12 -46.43 -12.06
N LEU A 86 7.35 -45.44 -11.59
CA LEU A 86 7.35 -44.10 -12.15
C LEU A 86 8.67 -43.36 -11.91
N LEU A 87 9.28 -43.52 -10.72
CA LEU A 87 10.60 -42.99 -10.39
C LEU A 87 11.66 -43.49 -11.39
N ASN A 88 11.70 -44.79 -11.65
CA ASN A 88 12.63 -45.39 -12.61
C ASN A 88 12.37 -44.93 -14.05
N ALA A 89 11.09 -44.80 -14.44
CA ALA A 89 10.71 -44.31 -15.77
C ALA A 89 11.15 -42.85 -15.99
N LEU A 90 10.97 -41.98 -15.00
CA LEU A 90 11.41 -40.59 -15.07
C LEU A 90 12.94 -40.46 -15.04
N LEU A 91 13.66 -41.31 -14.29
CA LEU A 91 15.13 -41.36 -14.32
C LEU A 91 15.65 -41.78 -15.71
N LEU A 92 15.01 -42.75 -16.35
CA LEU A 92 15.31 -43.15 -17.74
C LEU A 92 15.05 -42.02 -18.73
N ALA A 93 13.93 -41.30 -18.56
CA ALA A 93 13.62 -40.12 -19.37
C ALA A 93 14.65 -39.00 -19.17
N ALA A 94 15.02 -38.69 -17.92
CA ALA A 94 16.03 -37.69 -17.61
C ALA A 94 17.38 -38.04 -18.27
N LYS A 95 17.79 -39.31 -18.21
CA LYS A 95 18.98 -39.79 -18.93
C LYS A 95 18.87 -39.54 -20.43
N LYS A 96 17.77 -39.97 -21.05
CA LYS A 96 17.53 -39.84 -22.51
C LYS A 96 17.63 -38.39 -22.96
N PHE A 97 17.09 -37.45 -22.18
CA PHE A 97 17.06 -36.04 -22.51
C PHE A 97 18.22 -35.22 -21.92
N SER A 98 19.29 -35.86 -21.41
CA SER A 98 20.47 -35.16 -20.85
C SER A 98 21.16 -34.20 -21.83
N LEU A 99 21.17 -34.57 -23.12
CA LEU A 99 21.69 -33.74 -24.23
C LEU A 99 20.55 -33.11 -25.06
N GLY A 100 19.30 -33.26 -24.63
CA GLY A 100 18.12 -32.72 -25.29
C GLY A 100 17.85 -31.26 -24.90
N PRO A 101 16.66 -30.73 -25.27
CA PRO A 101 16.25 -29.38 -24.90
C PRO A 101 16.26 -29.19 -23.37
N PRO A 102 16.94 -28.15 -22.83
CA PRO A 102 17.12 -27.99 -21.38
C PRO A 102 15.78 -27.85 -20.65
N GLN A 103 14.82 -27.13 -21.25
CA GLN A 103 13.48 -26.93 -20.71
C GLN A 103 12.75 -28.26 -20.43
N LEU A 104 12.92 -29.25 -21.32
CA LEU A 104 12.30 -30.57 -21.15
C LEU A 104 12.95 -31.33 -20.00
N LEU A 105 14.29 -31.31 -19.92
CA LEU A 105 15.03 -31.94 -18.82
C LEU A 105 14.64 -31.33 -17.47
N THR A 106 14.55 -30.00 -17.37
CA THR A 106 14.08 -29.31 -16.15
C THR A 106 12.68 -29.80 -15.76
N GLN A 107 11.71 -29.84 -16.69
CA GLN A 107 10.35 -30.32 -16.36
C GLN A 107 10.31 -31.77 -15.89
N ILE A 108 11.14 -32.65 -16.47
CA ILE A 108 11.28 -34.04 -16.02
C ILE A 108 11.87 -34.08 -14.60
N CYS A 109 12.91 -33.31 -14.31
CA CYS A 109 13.53 -33.19 -12.98
C CYS A 109 12.56 -32.60 -11.94
N VAL A 110 11.72 -31.64 -12.32
CA VAL A 110 10.65 -31.11 -11.45
C VAL A 110 9.62 -32.18 -11.14
N ALA A 111 9.14 -32.92 -12.15
CA ALA A 111 8.21 -34.03 -11.94
C ALA A 111 8.82 -35.12 -11.04
N LEU A 112 10.12 -35.42 -11.21
CA LEU A 112 10.86 -36.36 -10.36
C LEU A 112 10.95 -35.84 -8.91
N SER A 113 11.27 -34.56 -8.71
CA SER A 113 11.30 -33.92 -7.38
C SER A 113 9.95 -34.01 -6.69
N ALA A 114 8.87 -33.62 -7.39
CA ALA A 114 7.51 -33.66 -6.87
C ALA A 114 7.08 -35.07 -6.45
N LEU A 115 7.54 -36.11 -7.17
CA LEU A 115 7.27 -37.52 -6.86
C LEU A 115 8.00 -37.95 -5.59
N VAL A 116 9.29 -37.62 -5.49
CA VAL A 116 10.14 -37.94 -4.34
C VAL A 116 9.57 -37.32 -3.06
N LEU A 117 9.13 -36.07 -3.10
CA LEU A 117 8.56 -35.38 -1.92
C LEU A 117 7.22 -35.97 -1.46
N ARG A 118 6.50 -36.67 -2.34
CA ARG A 118 5.21 -37.34 -2.04
C ARG A 118 5.36 -38.84 -1.77
N ALA A 119 6.59 -39.34 -1.75
CA ALA A 119 6.93 -40.74 -1.45
C ALA A 119 7.25 -40.93 0.05
N VAL A 120 6.33 -40.50 0.92
CA VAL A 120 6.47 -40.49 2.39
C VAL A 120 6.78 -41.88 2.95
N GLU A 121 6.36 -42.94 2.25
CA GLU A 121 6.58 -44.33 2.62
C GLU A 121 8.06 -44.70 2.73
N HIS A 122 8.96 -44.01 2.01
CA HIS A 122 10.39 -44.30 2.02
C HIS A 122 11.11 -43.86 3.30
N LYS A 123 10.45 -43.14 4.23
CA LYS A 123 11.01 -42.50 5.45
C LYS A 123 12.13 -41.47 5.19
N LYS A 124 13.00 -41.70 4.21
CA LYS A 124 14.09 -40.85 3.72
C LYS A 124 14.12 -40.86 2.18
N PRO A 125 13.14 -40.20 1.55
CA PRO A 125 12.97 -40.25 0.09
C PRO A 125 14.10 -39.56 -0.69
N ILE A 126 14.71 -38.50 -0.13
CA ILE A 126 15.82 -37.79 -0.79
C ILE A 126 17.08 -38.66 -0.77
N GLN A 127 17.38 -39.34 0.34
CA GLN A 127 18.50 -40.27 0.43
C GLN A 127 18.36 -41.41 -0.60
N HIS A 128 17.13 -41.90 -0.81
CA HIS A 128 16.84 -42.89 -1.84
C HIS A 128 17.12 -42.33 -3.25
N LEU A 129 16.67 -41.11 -3.54
CA LEU A 129 17.00 -40.44 -4.81
C LEU A 129 18.52 -40.31 -5.02
N PHE A 130 19.29 -39.87 -4.01
CA PHE A 130 20.75 -39.75 -4.12
C PHE A 130 21.44 -41.08 -4.45
N SER A 131 20.90 -42.21 -3.97
CA SER A 131 21.42 -43.53 -4.35
C SER A 131 21.19 -43.86 -5.83
N SER A 132 20.03 -43.49 -6.37
CA SER A 132 19.71 -43.63 -7.80
C SER A 132 20.52 -42.67 -8.68
N LEU A 133 20.76 -41.44 -8.21
CA LEU A 133 21.57 -40.45 -8.92
C LEU A 133 23.03 -40.89 -9.04
N HIS A 134 23.60 -41.56 -8.03
CA HIS A 134 24.95 -42.11 -8.13
C HIS A 134 25.07 -43.14 -9.25
N ASN A 135 24.07 -44.02 -9.41
CA ASN A 135 24.02 -44.97 -10.52
C ASN A 135 23.88 -44.27 -11.88
N LEU A 136 23.08 -43.21 -11.96
CA LEU A 136 22.90 -42.42 -13.18
C LEU A 136 24.19 -41.67 -13.56
N GLN A 137 24.93 -41.15 -12.59
CA GLN A 137 26.20 -40.44 -12.80
C GLN A 137 27.26 -41.30 -13.49
N THR A 138 27.33 -42.60 -13.15
CA THR A 138 28.32 -43.53 -13.75
C THR A 138 28.04 -43.90 -15.21
N GLN A 139 26.91 -43.46 -15.76
CA GLN A 139 26.47 -43.76 -17.12
C GLN A 139 26.79 -42.61 -18.07
N GLU A 140 26.96 -42.92 -19.36
CA GLU A 140 27.30 -41.93 -20.39
C GLU A 140 26.29 -40.76 -20.43
N ASN A 141 26.80 -39.53 -20.34
CA ASN A 141 26.04 -38.26 -20.27
C ASN A 141 25.10 -38.08 -19.07
N GLY A 142 25.07 -39.01 -18.10
CA GLY A 142 24.20 -38.94 -16.93
C GLY A 142 24.50 -37.79 -15.98
N GLU A 143 25.73 -37.26 -16.01
CA GLU A 143 26.17 -36.13 -15.17
C GLU A 143 25.35 -34.86 -15.38
N LEU A 144 24.86 -34.60 -16.60
CA LEU A 144 24.05 -33.42 -16.91
C LEU A 144 22.63 -33.52 -16.34
N ALA A 145 22.03 -34.72 -16.40
CA ALA A 145 20.76 -34.99 -15.75
C ALA A 145 20.88 -34.94 -14.23
N VAL A 146 22.01 -35.42 -13.67
CA VAL A 146 22.29 -35.29 -12.23
C VAL A 146 22.43 -33.82 -11.82
N LEU A 147 23.16 -33.00 -12.60
CA LEU A 147 23.32 -31.58 -12.31
C LEU A 147 21.99 -30.81 -12.36
N GLU A 148 21.15 -31.08 -13.36
CA GLU A 148 19.81 -30.47 -13.43
C GLU A 148 18.92 -30.92 -12.27
N MET A 149 18.96 -32.21 -11.93
CA MET A 149 18.21 -32.75 -10.80
C MET A 149 18.62 -32.11 -9.48
N LEU A 150 19.93 -31.94 -9.25
CA LEU A 150 20.46 -31.27 -8.07
C LEU A 150 20.14 -29.77 -8.08
N THR A 151 19.91 -29.15 -9.23
CA THR A 151 19.49 -27.74 -9.32
C THR A 151 18.02 -27.57 -8.92
N VAL A 152 17.14 -28.45 -9.40
CA VAL A 152 15.68 -28.33 -9.20
C VAL A 152 15.22 -28.84 -7.83
N LEU A 153 15.87 -29.89 -7.29
CA LEU A 153 15.44 -30.52 -6.04
C LEU A 153 15.34 -29.55 -4.85
N PRO A 154 16.34 -28.67 -4.59
CA PRO A 154 16.23 -27.70 -3.50
C PRO A 154 15.12 -26.67 -3.74
N GLU A 155 14.92 -26.23 -4.98
CA GLU A 155 13.86 -25.26 -5.34
C GLU A 155 12.48 -25.81 -4.98
N GLU A 156 12.21 -27.10 -5.24
CA GLU A 156 10.93 -27.76 -4.91
C GLU A 156 10.78 -28.09 -3.41
N VAL A 157 11.87 -28.26 -2.67
CA VAL A 157 11.84 -28.47 -1.22
C VAL A 157 11.56 -27.16 -0.47
N VAL A 158 12.13 -26.05 -0.95
CA VAL A 158 12.14 -24.73 -0.30
C VAL A 158 11.00 -23.82 -0.81
N GLN A 159 10.30 -24.19 -1.88
CA GLN A 159 9.28 -23.36 -2.54
C GLN A 159 8.27 -22.71 -1.58
N ASP A 160 8.02 -21.42 -1.81
CA ASP A 160 7.12 -20.57 -1.00
C ASP A 160 5.69 -21.11 -0.94
N GLN A 161 5.05 -20.85 0.20
CA GLN A 161 3.83 -21.49 0.73
C GLN A 161 2.57 -21.43 -0.17
N ASN A 162 2.62 -20.75 -1.31
CA ASN A 162 1.45 -20.39 -2.13
C ASN A 162 1.07 -21.40 -3.22
N THR A 163 1.88 -22.42 -3.53
CA THR A 163 1.65 -23.28 -4.72
C THR A 163 1.34 -24.75 -4.46
N ASP A 164 1.79 -25.33 -3.35
CA ASP A 164 1.60 -26.75 -3.03
C ASP A 164 0.90 -26.92 -1.67
N SER A 165 -0.43 -27.01 -1.68
CA SER A 165 -1.30 -27.15 -0.51
C SER A 165 -1.18 -28.49 0.23
N ASN A 166 -0.47 -29.47 -0.35
CA ASN A 166 -0.57 -30.87 0.06
C ASN A 166 0.60 -31.36 0.94
N ILE A 167 1.65 -30.58 1.19
CA ILE A 167 2.79 -30.97 2.04
C ILE A 167 2.78 -30.14 3.33
N THR A 168 2.72 -30.78 4.50
CA THR A 168 2.73 -30.07 5.79
C THR A 168 4.08 -29.42 6.06
N PHE A 169 4.07 -28.29 6.79
CA PHE A 169 5.28 -27.57 7.21
C PHE A 169 6.29 -28.47 7.93
N THR A 170 5.81 -29.37 8.80
CA THR A 170 6.66 -30.32 9.54
C THR A 170 7.40 -31.27 8.59
N LEU A 171 6.73 -31.76 7.55
CA LEU A 171 7.33 -32.67 6.58
C LEU A 171 8.34 -31.93 5.69
N ARG A 172 8.04 -30.69 5.24
CA ARG A 172 9.01 -29.85 4.51
C ARG A 172 10.28 -29.59 5.31
N SER A 173 10.16 -29.30 6.62
CA SER A 173 11.32 -29.10 7.48
C SER A 173 12.19 -30.36 7.63
N GLN A 174 11.58 -31.55 7.59
CA GLN A 174 12.30 -32.82 7.61
C GLN A 174 13.05 -33.06 6.29
N TYR A 175 12.39 -32.82 5.16
CA TYR A 175 13.01 -32.93 3.84
C TYR A 175 14.14 -31.92 3.63
N ALA A 176 13.99 -30.67 4.10
CA ALA A 176 15.06 -29.69 4.07
C ALA A 176 16.30 -30.17 4.86
N ARG A 177 16.10 -30.75 6.05
CA ARG A 177 17.21 -31.34 6.84
C ARG A 177 17.85 -32.54 6.14
N GLU A 178 17.05 -33.39 5.52
CA GLU A 178 17.55 -34.54 4.75
C GLU A 178 18.35 -34.09 3.54
N LEU A 179 17.86 -33.10 2.79
CA LEU A 179 18.55 -32.48 1.65
C LEU A 179 19.92 -31.93 2.07
N LEU A 180 19.95 -31.12 3.14
CA LEU A 180 21.16 -30.49 3.64
C LEU A 180 22.21 -31.50 4.13
N SER A 181 21.80 -32.68 4.59
CA SER A 181 22.73 -33.76 4.97
C SER A 181 23.57 -34.29 3.79
N HIS A 182 23.18 -33.99 2.54
CA HIS A 182 23.91 -34.36 1.33
C HIS A 182 24.81 -33.25 0.77
N THR A 183 24.89 -32.09 1.43
CA THR A 183 25.65 -30.92 0.95
C THR A 183 27.08 -31.25 0.53
N SER A 184 27.87 -31.92 1.38
CA SER A 184 29.28 -32.25 1.07
C SER A 184 29.42 -33.01 -0.26
N LYS A 185 28.54 -34.00 -0.52
CA LYS A 185 28.59 -34.78 -1.77
C LYS A 185 28.30 -33.93 -2.99
N VAL A 186 27.41 -32.95 -2.87
CA VAL A 186 27.05 -32.04 -3.96
C VAL A 186 28.16 -31.03 -4.22
N LEU A 187 28.75 -30.45 -3.17
CA LEU A 187 29.89 -29.54 -3.34
C LEU A 187 31.09 -30.24 -3.99
N ASP A 188 31.39 -31.47 -3.58
CA ASP A 188 32.45 -32.29 -4.19
C ASP A 188 32.14 -32.62 -5.66
N PHE A 189 30.87 -32.91 -5.98
CA PHE A 189 30.43 -33.12 -7.35
C PHE A 189 30.61 -31.87 -8.22
N LEU A 190 30.19 -30.69 -7.72
CA LEU A 190 30.34 -29.42 -8.44
C LEU A 190 31.81 -29.05 -8.67
N LEU A 191 32.68 -29.30 -7.68
CA LEU A 191 34.12 -29.13 -7.81
C LEU A 191 34.69 -30.04 -8.89
N HIS A 192 34.33 -31.32 -8.87
CA HIS A 192 34.79 -32.27 -9.89
C HIS A 192 34.35 -31.86 -11.30
N GLN A 193 33.10 -31.39 -11.46
CA GLN A 193 32.58 -30.87 -12.73
C GLN A 193 33.30 -29.61 -13.20
N SER A 194 33.81 -28.79 -12.29
CA SER A 194 34.58 -27.60 -12.65
C SER A 194 35.98 -27.92 -13.19
N ASP A 195 36.64 -28.95 -12.65
CA ASP A 195 38.02 -29.33 -12.99
C ASP A 195 38.14 -30.17 -14.27
N GLN A 196 37.13 -30.96 -14.61
CA GLN A 196 37.15 -31.79 -15.82
C GLN A 196 37.24 -30.90 -17.07
N ARG A 197 38.15 -31.17 -18.03
CA ARG A 197 38.32 -30.35 -19.25
C ARG A 197 37.75 -30.97 -20.53
N VAL A 198 37.11 -32.14 -20.43
CA VAL A 198 36.89 -33.04 -21.58
C VAL A 198 35.42 -33.42 -21.69
N HIS A 199 34.53 -32.56 -22.21
CA HIS A 199 33.18 -32.95 -22.66
C HIS A 199 32.61 -31.96 -23.70
N ALA A 200 31.56 -32.39 -24.42
CA ALA A 200 31.00 -31.81 -25.65
C ALA A 200 30.27 -30.44 -25.52
N ILE A 201 30.26 -29.83 -24.33
CA ILE A 201 29.58 -28.54 -24.06
C ILE A 201 30.63 -27.43 -23.90
N PRO A 202 30.40 -26.21 -24.42
CA PRO A 202 31.28 -25.07 -24.17
C PRO A 202 31.51 -24.82 -22.68
N LEU A 203 32.76 -24.50 -22.29
CA LEU A 203 33.17 -24.30 -20.89
C LEU A 203 32.25 -23.29 -20.14
N HIS A 204 31.80 -22.25 -20.84
CA HIS A 204 30.95 -21.20 -20.30
C HIS A 204 29.53 -21.68 -19.94
N ASP A 205 28.91 -22.52 -20.79
CA ASP A 205 27.58 -23.09 -20.51
C ASP A 205 27.61 -24.06 -19.34
N ARG A 206 28.72 -24.78 -19.16
CA ARG A 206 28.93 -25.64 -18.00
C ARG A 206 29.04 -24.83 -16.72
N ASN A 207 29.87 -23.79 -16.71
CA ASN A 207 30.01 -22.92 -15.53
C ASN A 207 28.66 -22.29 -15.15
N ARG A 208 27.85 -21.88 -16.13
CA ARG A 208 26.49 -21.38 -15.90
C ARG A 208 25.61 -22.40 -15.18
N LYS A 209 25.62 -23.67 -15.61
CA LYS A 209 24.87 -24.76 -14.95
C LYS A 209 25.39 -25.05 -13.54
N ILE A 210 26.71 -25.03 -13.33
CA ILE A 210 27.34 -25.19 -12.01
C ILE A 210 26.90 -24.07 -11.07
N LEU A 211 26.93 -22.80 -11.52
CA LEU A 211 26.50 -21.65 -10.74
C LEU A 211 25.01 -21.70 -10.40
N ARG A 212 24.15 -22.09 -11.36
CA ARG A 212 22.71 -22.26 -11.12
C ARG A 212 22.43 -23.33 -10.07
N CYS A 213 23.12 -24.47 -10.16
CA CYS A 213 23.03 -25.50 -9.13
C CYS A 213 23.51 -24.97 -7.78
N LEU A 214 24.66 -24.29 -7.73
CA LEU A 214 25.19 -23.72 -6.50
C LEU A 214 24.19 -22.72 -5.87
N LEU A 215 23.62 -21.82 -6.67
CA LEU A 215 22.62 -20.84 -6.22
C LEU A 215 21.43 -21.50 -5.53
N SER A 216 20.87 -22.54 -6.14
CA SER A 216 19.75 -23.31 -5.58
C SER A 216 20.09 -23.93 -4.21
N TRP A 217 21.31 -24.47 -4.07
CA TRP A 217 21.78 -25.03 -2.79
C TRP A 217 22.09 -23.95 -1.74
N VAL A 218 22.61 -22.79 -2.15
CA VAL A 218 22.79 -21.64 -1.27
C VAL A 218 21.43 -21.18 -0.74
N ARG A 219 20.41 -21.09 -1.62
CA ARG A 219 19.00 -20.80 -1.27
C ARG A 219 18.42 -21.79 -0.26
N ALA A 220 18.80 -23.06 -0.35
CA ALA A 220 18.41 -24.07 0.63
C ALA A 220 19.20 -24.04 1.95
N GLY A 221 20.30 -23.28 2.03
CA GLY A 221 21.12 -23.14 3.24
C GLY A 221 22.29 -24.12 3.36
N CYS A 222 22.90 -24.54 2.23
CA CYS A 222 23.96 -25.54 2.22
C CYS A 222 25.20 -25.19 3.07
N PHE A 223 25.58 -23.92 3.18
CA PHE A 223 26.75 -23.49 3.96
C PHE A 223 26.43 -23.13 5.42
N SER A 224 25.18 -23.30 5.89
CA SER A 224 24.78 -22.95 7.26
C SER A 224 25.49 -23.78 8.35
N GLU A 225 25.92 -24.98 8.02
CA GLU A 225 26.64 -25.89 8.94
C GLU A 225 28.17 -25.75 8.88
N ILE A 226 28.69 -24.99 7.90
CA ILE A 226 30.13 -24.80 7.71
C ILE A 226 30.62 -23.65 8.59
N PRO A 227 31.71 -23.83 9.37
CA PRO A 227 32.29 -22.75 10.15
C PRO A 227 32.58 -21.51 9.28
N PRO A 228 32.18 -20.30 9.69
CA PRO A 228 32.31 -19.08 8.88
C PRO A 228 33.73 -18.82 8.34
N LEU A 229 34.77 -19.28 9.06
CA LEU A 229 36.18 -19.12 8.70
C LEU A 229 36.64 -19.99 7.51
N LEU A 230 35.92 -21.07 7.18
CA LEU A 230 36.32 -22.02 6.14
C LEU A 230 35.67 -21.72 4.78
N LEU A 231 34.55 -21.01 4.78
CA LEU A 231 33.83 -20.62 3.56
C LEU A 231 34.67 -19.73 2.62
N PRO A 232 35.36 -18.67 3.09
CA PRO A 232 36.26 -17.84 2.29
C PRO A 232 37.32 -18.58 1.48
N THR A 233 37.79 -19.71 2.03
CA THR A 233 38.84 -20.54 1.43
C THR A 233 38.30 -21.64 0.52
N HIS A 234 36.97 -21.75 0.39
CA HIS A 234 36.35 -22.81 -0.39
C HIS A 234 36.63 -22.63 -1.90
N PRO A 235 37.11 -23.66 -2.63
CA PRO A 235 37.52 -23.49 -4.03
C PRO A 235 36.38 -23.07 -4.97
N LEU A 236 35.11 -23.38 -4.66
CA LEU A 236 33.96 -22.90 -5.43
C LEU A 236 33.82 -21.37 -5.40
N LEU A 237 34.22 -20.68 -4.32
CA LEU A 237 34.19 -19.21 -4.32
C LEU A 237 35.15 -18.65 -5.37
N ASN A 238 36.33 -19.24 -5.53
CA ASN A 238 37.26 -18.81 -6.58
C ASN A 238 36.66 -19.00 -7.98
N LEU A 239 35.89 -20.07 -8.20
CA LEU A 239 35.14 -20.27 -9.44
C LEU A 239 34.09 -19.16 -9.65
N VAL A 240 33.33 -18.80 -8.61
CA VAL A 240 32.36 -17.69 -8.66
C VAL A 240 33.05 -16.36 -8.99
N PHE A 241 34.16 -16.03 -8.32
CA PHE A 241 34.94 -14.81 -8.60
C PHE A 241 35.50 -14.77 -10.01
N ASN A 242 36.06 -15.87 -10.51
CA ASN A 242 36.55 -15.94 -11.88
C ASN A 242 35.41 -15.80 -12.91
N SER A 243 34.20 -16.23 -12.55
CA SER A 243 33.02 -16.13 -13.42
C SER A 243 32.51 -14.68 -13.55
N LEU A 244 32.90 -13.76 -12.66
CA LEU A 244 32.61 -12.33 -12.78
C LEU A 244 33.33 -11.67 -13.97
N GLN A 245 34.45 -12.23 -14.43
CA GLN A 245 35.19 -11.70 -15.58
C GLN A 245 34.62 -12.21 -16.92
N VAL A 246 33.57 -13.02 -16.89
CA VAL A 246 32.99 -13.69 -18.06
C VAL A 246 31.53 -13.25 -18.25
N SER A 247 31.25 -12.54 -19.34
CA SER A 247 29.94 -11.91 -19.61
C SER A 247 28.75 -12.87 -19.58
N SER A 248 28.92 -14.12 -20.03
CA SER A 248 27.85 -15.12 -20.06
C SER A 248 27.47 -15.70 -18.68
N SER A 249 28.34 -15.55 -17.68
CA SER A 249 28.15 -16.10 -16.32
C SER A 249 28.08 -15.02 -15.24
N PHE A 250 28.27 -13.75 -15.61
CA PHE A 250 28.31 -12.63 -14.69
C PHE A 250 27.06 -12.54 -13.80
N ASP A 251 25.85 -12.54 -14.39
CA ASP A 251 24.59 -12.38 -13.65
C ASP A 251 24.42 -13.45 -12.56
N LEU A 252 24.65 -14.72 -12.92
CA LEU A 252 24.57 -15.82 -11.95
C LEU A 252 25.65 -15.74 -10.88
N ALA A 253 26.85 -15.25 -11.22
CA ALA A 253 27.91 -15.08 -10.23
C ALA A 253 27.57 -13.97 -9.23
N ILE A 254 26.97 -12.86 -9.70
CA ILE A 254 26.42 -11.80 -8.83
C ILE A 254 25.32 -12.37 -7.94
N GLU A 255 24.32 -13.05 -8.49
CA GLU A 255 23.23 -13.66 -7.72
C GLU A 255 23.75 -14.61 -6.64
N VAL A 256 24.71 -15.48 -6.96
CA VAL A 256 25.33 -16.39 -5.98
C VAL A 256 26.02 -15.63 -4.86
N LEU A 257 26.78 -14.57 -5.17
CA LEU A 257 27.49 -13.79 -4.15
C LEU A 257 26.54 -13.00 -3.26
N VAL A 258 25.53 -12.33 -3.83
CA VAL A 258 24.49 -11.61 -3.08
C VAL A 258 23.78 -12.56 -2.11
N GLU A 259 23.35 -13.73 -2.60
CA GLU A 259 22.66 -14.72 -1.79
C GLU A 259 23.55 -15.33 -0.69
N LEU A 260 24.85 -15.46 -0.93
CA LEU A 260 25.81 -15.91 0.08
C LEU A 260 26.06 -14.83 1.14
N VAL A 261 26.16 -13.56 0.74
CA VAL A 261 26.39 -12.41 1.63
C VAL A 261 25.23 -12.24 2.61
N SER A 262 23.99 -12.31 2.11
CA SER A 262 22.80 -12.14 2.94
C SER A 262 22.59 -13.26 3.96
N ARG A 263 23.15 -14.46 3.73
CA ARG A 263 22.97 -15.63 4.62
C ARG A 263 24.15 -15.95 5.54
N HIS A 264 25.37 -15.44 5.27
CA HIS A 264 26.56 -15.85 6.01
C HIS A 264 27.29 -14.67 6.66
N GLU A 265 27.13 -14.51 7.98
CA GLU A 265 27.68 -13.40 8.77
C GLU A 265 29.19 -13.15 8.60
N GLY A 266 30.00 -14.19 8.36
CA GLY A 266 31.46 -14.06 8.20
C GLY A 266 31.94 -13.70 6.79
N LEU A 267 31.08 -13.81 5.78
CA LEU A 267 31.46 -13.58 4.39
C LEU A 267 31.62 -12.08 4.03
N PRO A 268 30.75 -11.15 4.48
CA PRO A 268 30.89 -9.73 4.21
C PRO A 268 32.29 -9.18 4.52
N GLN A 269 32.87 -9.57 5.67
CA GLN A 269 34.22 -9.14 6.05
C GLN A 269 35.29 -9.57 5.04
N VAL A 270 35.21 -10.79 4.51
CA VAL A 270 36.16 -11.29 3.52
C VAL A 270 35.98 -10.58 2.18
N LEU A 271 34.74 -10.36 1.78
CA LEU A 271 34.45 -9.68 0.52
C LEU A 271 34.84 -8.21 0.57
N LEU A 272 34.73 -7.57 1.73
CA LEU A 272 35.19 -6.20 1.96
C LEU A 272 36.68 -6.05 1.58
N TYR A 273 37.54 -6.99 1.96
CA TYR A 273 38.96 -7.00 1.55
C TYR A 273 39.18 -7.22 0.04
N ARG A 274 38.17 -7.72 -0.68
CA ARG A 274 38.21 -7.90 -2.15
C ARG A 274 37.56 -6.74 -2.92
N VAL A 275 36.95 -5.77 -2.24
CA VAL A 275 36.29 -4.63 -2.90
C VAL A 275 37.27 -3.82 -3.73
N GLN A 276 38.52 -3.65 -3.29
CA GLN A 276 39.54 -2.97 -4.08
C GLN A 276 39.74 -3.65 -5.46
N PHE A 277 39.73 -4.98 -5.50
CA PHE A 277 39.81 -5.71 -6.77
C PHE A 277 38.55 -5.49 -7.62
N LEU A 278 37.35 -5.60 -7.02
CA LEU A 278 36.08 -5.39 -7.72
C LEU A 278 36.01 -3.98 -8.33
N LYS A 279 36.45 -2.97 -7.58
CA LYS A 279 36.49 -1.58 -8.02
C LYS A 279 37.48 -1.37 -9.17
N GLU A 280 38.75 -1.69 -8.96
CA GLU A 280 39.83 -1.34 -9.90
C GLU A 280 39.78 -2.18 -11.19
N VAL A 281 39.43 -3.47 -11.08
CA VAL A 281 39.53 -4.42 -12.20
C VAL A 281 38.22 -4.55 -12.97
N LEU A 282 37.07 -4.38 -12.32
CA LEU A 282 35.75 -4.57 -12.95
C LEU A 282 34.98 -3.25 -13.09
N LEU A 283 34.80 -2.50 -12.00
CA LEU A 283 33.94 -1.32 -12.00
C LEU A 283 34.52 -0.15 -12.81
N LEU A 284 35.77 0.25 -12.57
CA LEU A 284 36.38 1.39 -13.28
C LEU A 284 36.41 1.18 -14.81
N PRO A 285 36.80 0.00 -15.34
CA PRO A 285 36.67 -0.28 -16.76
C PRO A 285 35.22 -0.22 -17.26
N ALA A 286 34.26 -0.76 -16.50
CA ALA A 286 32.85 -0.76 -16.86
C ALA A 286 32.26 0.66 -16.92
N LEU A 287 32.62 1.53 -15.97
CA LEU A 287 32.26 2.95 -15.97
C LEU A 287 32.84 3.67 -17.19
N ALA A 288 34.08 3.37 -17.56
CA ALA A 288 34.72 3.97 -18.74
C ALA A 288 34.11 3.49 -20.06
N SER A 289 33.65 2.23 -20.13
CA SER A 289 32.99 1.68 -21.31
C SER A 289 31.47 1.95 -21.38
N GLY A 290 30.86 2.41 -20.28
CA GLY A 290 29.41 2.55 -20.17
C GLY A 290 28.66 1.22 -20.15
N ASP A 291 29.24 0.16 -19.57
CA ASP A 291 28.58 -1.15 -19.48
C ASP A 291 27.63 -1.19 -18.27
N GLU A 292 26.41 -0.70 -18.47
CA GLU A 292 25.38 -0.57 -17.43
C GLU A 292 25.08 -1.90 -16.73
N LYS A 293 25.14 -3.02 -17.46
CA LYS A 293 24.90 -4.35 -16.91
C LYS A 293 25.95 -4.73 -15.88
N LEU A 294 27.23 -4.49 -16.18
CA LEU A 294 28.32 -4.73 -15.23
C LEU A 294 28.25 -3.77 -14.04
N ILE A 295 27.98 -2.48 -14.30
CA ILE A 295 27.89 -1.46 -13.25
C ILE A 295 26.76 -1.80 -12.27
N GLY A 296 25.55 -2.08 -12.78
CA GLY A 296 24.38 -2.43 -11.95
C GLY A 296 24.60 -3.70 -11.13
N GLY A 297 25.15 -4.76 -11.74
CA GLY A 297 25.47 -5.99 -11.01
C GLY A 297 26.49 -5.80 -9.89
N LEU A 298 27.53 -4.99 -10.14
CA LEU A 298 28.55 -4.67 -9.12
C LEU A 298 28.01 -3.74 -8.04
N ALA A 299 27.18 -2.76 -8.40
CA ALA A 299 26.49 -1.88 -7.45
C ALA A 299 25.63 -2.69 -6.48
N CYS A 300 24.80 -3.60 -7.00
CA CYS A 300 23.98 -4.51 -6.19
C CYS A 300 24.85 -5.35 -5.24
N LEU A 301 25.90 -6.00 -5.73
CA LEU A 301 26.80 -6.79 -4.89
C LEU A 301 27.48 -5.96 -3.79
N MET A 302 28.01 -4.79 -4.11
CA MET A 302 28.70 -3.92 -3.14
C MET A 302 27.73 -3.36 -2.10
N SER A 303 26.51 -3.00 -2.50
CA SER A 303 25.43 -2.59 -1.60
C SER A 303 25.11 -3.69 -0.59
N GLU A 304 24.96 -4.94 -1.05
CA GLU A 304 24.67 -6.11 -0.21
C GLU A 304 25.81 -6.42 0.77
N ILE A 305 27.08 -6.31 0.32
CA ILE A 305 28.25 -6.47 1.21
C ILE A 305 28.19 -5.47 2.37
N GLY A 306 27.86 -4.21 2.08
CA GLY A 306 27.74 -3.16 3.08
C GLY A 306 26.54 -3.36 4.02
N GLN A 307 25.38 -3.70 3.48
CA GLN A 307 24.15 -3.92 4.25
C GLN A 307 24.21 -5.14 5.17
N ALA A 308 24.92 -6.20 4.77
CA ALA A 308 25.08 -7.39 5.61
C ALA A 308 26.02 -7.17 6.81
N ALA A 309 26.88 -6.14 6.78
CA ALA A 309 27.80 -5.84 7.88
C ALA A 309 28.01 -4.33 8.11
N PRO A 310 26.95 -3.58 8.48
CA PRO A 310 27.02 -2.12 8.64
C PRO A 310 28.03 -1.71 9.73
N ALA A 311 28.18 -2.53 10.78
CA ALA A 311 29.16 -2.31 11.83
C ALA A 311 30.61 -2.21 11.31
N LEU A 312 30.97 -3.02 10.30
CA LEU A 312 32.32 -2.99 9.70
C LEU A 312 32.52 -1.78 8.79
N ILE A 313 31.46 -1.31 8.15
CA ILE A 313 31.52 -0.10 7.31
C ILE A 313 31.77 1.13 8.18
N VAL A 314 31.04 1.22 9.29
CA VAL A 314 31.11 2.33 10.25
C VAL A 314 32.49 2.45 10.94
N GLU A 315 33.28 1.37 11.00
CA GLU A 315 34.68 1.44 11.47
C GLU A 315 35.58 2.34 10.60
N ALA A 316 35.12 2.75 9.40
CA ALA A 316 35.82 3.63 8.46
C ALA A 316 37.22 3.10 8.11
N SER A 317 37.34 1.78 7.93
CA SER A 317 38.54 1.14 7.39
C SER A 317 38.80 1.60 5.95
N THR A 318 40.02 1.40 5.46
CA THR A 318 40.39 1.72 4.08
C THR A 318 39.47 1.03 3.07
N GLU A 319 39.13 -0.22 3.32
CA GLU A 319 38.27 -1.05 2.48
C GLU A 319 36.82 -0.57 2.50
N ALA A 320 36.31 -0.13 3.66
CA ALA A 320 34.97 0.45 3.79
C ALA A 320 34.84 1.76 3.01
N LEU A 321 35.85 2.63 3.08
CA LEU A 321 35.87 3.88 2.30
C LEU A 321 35.98 3.62 0.79
N VAL A 322 36.73 2.58 0.38
CA VAL A 322 36.79 2.15 -1.02
C VAL A 322 35.44 1.64 -1.51
N LEU A 323 34.70 0.90 -0.68
CA LEU A 323 33.33 0.45 -0.99
C LEU A 323 32.39 1.63 -1.15
N ALA A 324 32.42 2.58 -0.22
CA ALA A 324 31.58 3.78 -0.29
C ALA A 324 31.91 4.63 -1.55
N ASP A 325 33.19 4.81 -1.87
CA ASP A 325 33.63 5.55 -3.07
C ASP A 325 33.25 4.83 -4.38
N ALA A 326 33.30 3.50 -4.40
CA ALA A 326 32.83 2.70 -5.54
C ALA A 326 31.33 2.87 -5.76
N LEU A 327 30.53 2.74 -4.69
CA LEU A 327 29.07 2.96 -4.76
C LEU A 327 28.71 4.39 -5.12
N LEU A 328 29.45 5.38 -4.62
CA LEU A 328 29.28 6.78 -5.00
C LEU A 328 29.54 6.99 -6.49
N SER A 329 30.55 6.31 -7.05
CA SER A 329 30.82 6.33 -8.49
C SER A 329 29.68 5.71 -9.31
N CYS A 330 29.00 4.69 -8.77
CA CYS A 330 27.79 4.12 -9.38
C CYS A 330 26.60 5.10 -9.31
N VAL A 331 26.40 5.80 -8.19
CA VAL A 331 25.34 6.83 -8.08
C VAL A 331 25.59 7.97 -9.07
N ALA A 332 26.83 8.44 -9.19
CA ALA A 332 27.19 9.52 -10.10
C ALA A 332 27.13 9.13 -11.59
N PHE A 333 26.99 7.83 -11.91
CA PHE A 333 26.92 7.36 -13.29
C PHE A 333 25.61 7.79 -13.96
N PRO A 334 25.65 8.42 -15.15
CA PRO A 334 24.46 8.92 -15.81
C PRO A 334 23.72 7.82 -16.59
N SER A 335 22.99 6.94 -15.91
CA SER A 335 22.08 5.98 -16.59
C SER A 335 20.77 6.65 -17.04
N GLU A 336 20.12 6.15 -18.09
CA GLU A 336 18.86 6.73 -18.60
C GLU A 336 17.64 6.39 -17.73
N ASP A 337 17.72 5.32 -16.93
CA ASP A 337 16.61 4.70 -16.20
C ASP A 337 16.68 4.87 -14.67
N TRP A 338 17.76 5.49 -14.17
CA TRP A 338 18.09 5.63 -12.75
C TRP A 338 18.26 4.31 -11.98
N GLU A 339 18.13 3.13 -12.61
CA GLU A 339 18.14 1.81 -11.94
C GLU A 339 19.44 1.57 -11.15
N ILE A 340 20.59 1.98 -11.72
CA ILE A 340 21.89 1.82 -11.07
C ILE A 340 21.96 2.64 -9.78
N ALA A 341 21.58 3.92 -9.83
CA ALA A 341 21.61 4.79 -8.66
C ALA A 341 20.60 4.31 -7.61
N ASP A 342 19.39 3.97 -8.05
CA ASP A 342 18.30 3.48 -7.21
C ASP A 342 18.67 2.20 -6.44
N SER A 343 19.34 1.26 -7.10
CA SER A 343 19.82 0.01 -6.48
C SER A 343 20.78 0.21 -5.28
N THR A 344 21.35 1.41 -5.12
CA THR A 344 22.25 1.74 -4.01
C THR A 344 21.55 2.47 -2.86
N VAL A 345 20.34 3.01 -3.06
CA VAL A 345 19.65 3.87 -2.10
C VAL A 345 19.44 3.16 -0.76
N GLN A 346 18.98 1.90 -0.78
CA GLN A 346 18.77 1.11 0.44
C GLN A 346 20.05 0.94 1.28
N PHE A 347 21.21 0.82 0.64
CA PHE A 347 22.49 0.74 1.35
C PHE A 347 22.79 2.07 2.07
N TRP A 348 22.61 3.20 1.38
CA TRP A 348 22.86 4.51 1.94
C TRP A 348 21.91 4.86 3.09
N CYS A 349 20.61 4.56 2.96
CA CYS A 349 19.65 4.72 4.05
C CYS A 349 20.03 3.87 5.26
N SER A 350 20.34 2.58 5.03
CA SER A 350 20.74 1.65 6.10
C SER A 350 22.02 2.12 6.81
N LEU A 351 23.01 2.61 6.07
CA LEU A 351 24.25 3.15 6.63
C LEU A 351 23.98 4.44 7.42
N ALA A 352 23.19 5.36 6.87
CA ALA A 352 22.89 6.63 7.51
C ALA A 352 22.10 6.44 8.82
N SER A 353 21.03 5.65 8.76
CA SER A 353 20.25 5.23 9.94
C SER A 353 21.11 4.54 10.99
N TYR A 354 22.05 3.68 10.57
CA TYR A 354 22.96 3.02 11.52
C TYR A 354 23.93 4.02 12.18
N VAL A 355 24.48 4.99 11.44
CA VAL A 355 25.35 6.04 11.99
C VAL A 355 24.58 6.93 12.97
N LEU A 356 23.35 7.34 12.62
CA LEU A 356 22.46 8.15 13.47
C LEU A 356 22.02 7.39 14.74
N GLY A 357 21.83 6.08 14.65
CA GLY A 357 21.40 5.21 15.75
C GLY A 357 22.49 4.79 16.74
N LEU A 358 23.75 5.22 16.57
CA LEU A 358 24.84 4.90 17.50
C LEU A 358 24.61 5.59 18.86
N ASP A 359 24.19 4.81 19.87
CA ASP A 359 23.91 5.27 21.25
C ASP A 359 24.96 6.27 21.81
N MET A 360 24.44 7.32 22.45
CA MET A 360 25.16 8.43 23.10
C MET A 360 26.24 8.02 24.11
N ASP A 361 26.24 6.77 24.59
CA ASP A 361 27.20 6.24 25.55
C ASP A 361 28.60 5.96 24.95
N LYS A 362 28.76 6.04 23.61
CA LYS A 362 30.06 5.95 22.90
C LYS A 362 30.49 7.27 22.23
N LEU A 363 30.21 8.40 22.88
CA LEU A 363 30.42 9.79 22.40
C LEU A 363 31.79 10.11 21.74
N LYS A 364 32.86 9.36 22.06
CA LYS A 364 34.20 9.57 21.44
C LYS A 364 34.38 8.87 20.09
N ASN A 365 33.69 7.75 19.86
CA ASN A 365 33.78 7.04 18.59
C ASN A 365 32.72 7.55 17.60
N SER A 366 31.52 7.95 18.05
CA SER A 366 30.48 8.49 17.16
C SER A 366 30.93 9.76 16.43
N LYS A 367 31.47 10.76 17.14
CA LYS A 367 31.99 11.99 16.50
C LYS A 367 33.09 11.75 15.48
N LYS A 368 34.00 10.81 15.77
CA LYS A 368 35.08 10.46 14.85
C LYS A 368 34.54 9.78 13.58
N VAL A 369 33.52 8.94 13.72
CA VAL A 369 32.83 8.30 12.59
C VAL A 369 32.09 9.35 11.77
N GLU A 370 31.33 10.24 12.41
CA GLU A 370 30.64 11.35 11.74
C GLU A 370 31.62 12.24 10.96
N GLU A 371 32.77 12.61 11.54
CA GLU A 371 33.82 13.39 10.86
C GLU A 371 34.40 12.67 9.63
N MET A 372 34.54 11.34 9.69
CA MET A 372 35.09 10.53 8.59
C MET A 372 34.07 10.33 7.46
N PHE A 373 32.79 10.19 7.78
CA PHE A 373 31.71 9.98 6.82
C PHE A 373 31.08 11.28 6.30
N PHE A 374 31.31 12.42 6.97
CA PHE A 374 30.88 13.74 6.50
C PHE A 374 31.25 14.01 5.03
N PRO A 375 32.51 13.84 4.56
CA PRO A 375 32.84 14.04 3.15
C PRO A 375 32.15 13.05 2.21
N VAL A 376 31.88 11.82 2.67
CA VAL A 376 31.20 10.78 1.89
C VAL A 376 29.74 11.17 1.66
N PHE A 377 29.00 11.48 2.72
CA PHE A 377 27.61 11.91 2.62
C PHE A 377 27.46 13.28 1.95
N SER A 378 28.44 14.17 2.10
CA SER A 378 28.47 15.42 1.36
C SER A 378 28.64 15.21 -0.15
N ALA A 379 29.48 14.27 -0.57
CA ALA A 379 29.65 13.97 -1.99
C ALA A 379 28.47 13.17 -2.55
N LEU A 380 27.86 12.32 -1.73
CA LEU A 380 26.62 11.62 -2.05
C LEU A 380 25.47 12.61 -2.30
N LEU A 381 25.34 13.63 -1.45
CA LEU A 381 24.35 14.70 -1.66
C LEU A 381 24.53 15.36 -3.03
N ASP A 382 25.76 15.73 -3.39
CA ASP A 382 26.06 16.34 -4.69
C ASP A 382 25.68 15.41 -5.86
N ALA A 383 25.99 14.11 -5.74
CA ALA A 383 25.65 13.10 -6.76
C ALA A 383 24.14 12.88 -6.88
N LEU A 384 23.42 12.73 -5.76
CA LEU A 384 21.97 12.55 -5.74
C LEU A 384 21.24 13.78 -6.29
N LEU A 385 21.66 14.99 -5.92
CA LEU A 385 21.12 16.23 -6.47
C LEU A 385 21.34 16.30 -7.99
N LEU A 386 22.49 15.89 -8.50
CA LEU A 386 22.74 15.85 -9.94
C LEU A 386 21.83 14.84 -10.64
N ARG A 387 21.69 13.63 -10.09
CA ARG A 387 20.86 12.55 -10.67
C ARG A 387 19.37 12.81 -10.57
N ALA A 388 18.92 13.56 -9.57
CA ALA A 388 17.53 13.96 -9.42
C ALA A 388 17.13 15.09 -10.37
N GLN A 389 18.06 15.68 -11.15
CA GLN A 389 17.72 16.73 -12.13
C GLN A 389 16.92 16.19 -13.31
N VAL A 390 16.12 17.07 -13.89
CA VAL A 390 15.37 16.80 -15.12
C VAL A 390 16.24 17.13 -16.34
N ASP A 391 16.42 16.18 -17.24
CA ASP A 391 17.24 16.33 -18.45
C ASP A 391 16.54 17.17 -19.54
N ASP A 392 17.34 17.84 -20.40
CA ASP A 392 16.83 18.73 -21.47
C ASP A 392 16.14 17.96 -22.60
N SER A 393 16.57 16.73 -22.87
CA SER A 393 16.02 15.85 -23.90
C SER A 393 14.64 15.28 -23.54
N THR A 394 14.30 15.32 -22.25
CA THR A 394 13.12 14.65 -21.67
C THR A 394 11.93 15.59 -21.59
N PHE A 395 12.18 16.89 -21.63
CA PHE A 395 11.17 17.94 -21.65
C PHE A 395 10.74 18.30 -23.09
N ASN A 396 10.26 17.31 -23.84
CA ASN A 396 9.68 17.59 -25.16
C ASN A 396 8.29 18.23 -24.99
N CYS A 397 8.25 19.56 -25.04
CA CYS A 397 7.02 20.36 -25.08
C CYS A 397 6.00 19.94 -26.16
N ASP A 398 6.40 19.12 -27.13
CA ASP A 398 5.59 18.74 -28.29
C ASP A 398 4.56 17.62 -28.02
N ASN A 399 4.70 16.83 -26.96
CA ASN A 399 3.85 15.63 -26.74
C ASN A 399 2.68 15.80 -25.76
N GLY A 400 2.45 16.97 -25.18
CA GLY A 400 1.23 17.26 -24.38
C GLY A 400 1.12 16.55 -23.03
N SER A 401 2.02 15.63 -22.67
CA SER A 401 2.24 15.16 -21.29
C SER A 401 3.43 15.92 -20.70
N LEU A 402 3.18 16.63 -19.60
CA LEU A 402 4.15 17.46 -18.87
C LEU A 402 4.75 16.72 -17.67
N ASP A 403 4.56 15.40 -17.60
CA ASP A 403 4.90 14.60 -16.43
C ASP A 403 6.40 14.28 -16.36
N LEU A 404 6.87 14.05 -15.13
CA LEU A 404 8.21 13.50 -14.92
C LEU A 404 8.26 12.07 -15.49
N PRO A 405 9.40 11.61 -16.03
CA PRO A 405 9.59 10.21 -16.37
C PRO A 405 9.30 9.31 -15.17
N ASP A 406 8.61 8.19 -15.37
CA ASP A 406 8.24 7.26 -14.29
C ASP A 406 9.47 6.83 -13.48
N GLY A 407 10.61 6.56 -14.14
CA GLY A 407 11.87 6.19 -13.48
C GLY A 407 12.44 7.31 -12.58
N LEU A 408 12.44 8.56 -13.05
CA LEU A 408 12.88 9.71 -12.24
C LEU A 408 11.92 10.00 -11.09
N SER A 409 10.61 9.85 -11.33
CA SER A 409 9.58 10.00 -10.30
C SER A 409 9.78 8.98 -9.18
N GLN A 410 10.00 7.71 -9.54
CA GLN A 410 10.29 6.63 -8.59
C GLN A 410 11.58 6.90 -7.82
N PHE A 411 12.67 7.19 -8.50
CA PHE A 411 13.95 7.51 -7.88
C PHE A 411 13.86 8.69 -6.89
N ARG A 412 13.11 9.75 -7.23
CA ARG A 412 12.87 10.89 -6.32
C ARG A 412 12.09 10.48 -5.06
N MET A 413 11.13 9.56 -5.18
CA MET A 413 10.42 9.02 -4.01
C MET A 413 11.37 8.20 -3.14
N ASP A 414 12.20 7.35 -3.73
CA ASP A 414 13.11 6.46 -3.00
C ASP A 414 14.23 7.23 -2.29
N VAL A 415 14.74 8.31 -2.88
CA VAL A 415 15.78 9.17 -2.28
C VAL A 415 15.23 10.14 -1.22
N ALA A 416 13.92 10.31 -1.09
CA ALA A 416 13.34 11.29 -0.17
C ALA A 416 13.76 11.03 1.30
N GLU A 417 13.66 9.78 1.77
CA GLU A 417 14.12 9.40 3.12
C GLU A 417 15.64 9.59 3.28
N LEU A 418 16.40 9.27 2.24
CA LEU A 418 17.85 9.45 2.24
C LEU A 418 18.26 10.92 2.38
N PHE A 419 17.54 11.86 1.76
CA PHE A 419 17.83 13.29 1.95
C PHE A 419 17.58 13.74 3.40
N VAL A 420 16.55 13.21 4.06
CA VAL A 420 16.27 13.48 5.47
C VAL A 420 17.43 12.99 6.34
N ASP A 421 17.87 11.74 6.13
CA ASP A 421 18.99 11.14 6.86
C ASP A 421 20.31 11.91 6.63
N ILE A 422 20.61 12.29 5.38
CA ILE A 422 21.79 13.10 5.03
C ILE A 422 21.72 14.46 5.72
N CYS A 423 20.55 15.11 5.75
CA CYS A 423 20.39 16.41 6.41
C CYS A 423 20.65 16.31 7.92
N GLN A 424 20.22 15.23 8.58
CA GLN A 424 20.51 14.99 9.99
C GLN A 424 22.01 14.74 10.24
N LEU A 425 22.68 14.00 9.37
CA LEU A 425 24.11 13.68 9.49
C LEU A 425 25.03 14.89 9.23
N LEU A 426 24.74 15.68 8.19
CA LEU A 426 25.54 16.86 7.84
C LEU A 426 25.18 18.07 8.73
N GLY A 427 23.97 18.09 9.26
CA GLY A 427 23.35 19.23 9.92
C GLY A 427 22.73 20.21 8.90
N SER A 428 21.62 20.84 9.31
CA SER A 428 20.84 21.77 8.47
C SER A 428 21.69 22.88 7.84
N ALA A 429 22.63 23.47 8.58
CA ALA A 429 23.47 24.55 8.06
C ALA A 429 24.36 24.12 6.88
N ALA A 430 25.01 22.95 6.96
CA ALA A 430 25.88 22.44 5.90
C ALA A 430 25.07 21.97 4.70
N PHE A 431 23.92 21.31 4.94
CA PHE A 431 22.99 20.90 3.90
C PHE A 431 22.46 22.10 3.11
N LEU A 432 22.02 23.16 3.80
CA LEU A 432 21.55 24.39 3.15
C LEU A 432 22.67 25.10 2.40
N GLN A 433 23.87 25.18 2.97
CA GLN A 433 25.03 25.77 2.29
C GLN A 433 25.29 25.07 0.95
N LYS A 434 25.12 23.75 0.87
CA LYS A 434 25.25 22.99 -0.38
C LYS A 434 24.17 23.34 -1.39
N LEU A 435 22.89 23.34 -0.98
CA LEU A 435 21.77 23.70 -1.86
C LEU A 435 21.85 25.13 -2.42
N PHE A 436 22.38 26.07 -1.63
CA PHE A 436 22.49 27.48 -2.01
C PHE A 436 23.90 27.88 -2.47
N SER A 437 24.82 26.93 -2.68
CA SER A 437 26.19 27.21 -3.14
C SER A 437 26.27 27.69 -4.61
N GLY A 438 25.17 27.57 -5.37
CA GLY A 438 25.07 28.00 -6.76
C GLY A 438 25.13 29.54 -6.95
N GLN A 439 25.73 29.97 -8.07
CA GLN A 439 25.97 31.39 -8.41
C GLN A 439 24.69 32.20 -8.67
N TRP A 440 23.59 31.51 -8.98
CA TRP A 440 22.37 31.62 -8.21
C TRP A 440 22.05 32.94 -7.54
N ALA A 441 22.54 33.06 -6.30
CA ALA A 441 22.26 34.14 -5.36
C ALA A 441 22.78 35.52 -5.81
N SER A 442 23.61 35.60 -6.86
CA SER A 442 24.07 36.87 -7.45
C SER A 442 23.10 37.41 -8.51
N ALA A 443 23.04 38.73 -8.69
CA ALA A 443 22.07 39.38 -9.58
C ALA A 443 22.47 39.38 -11.07
N ASP A 444 23.73 39.04 -11.39
CA ASP A 444 24.34 39.27 -12.70
C ASP A 444 24.45 38.01 -13.59
N VAL A 445 23.94 36.84 -13.13
CA VAL A 445 24.08 35.55 -13.82
C VAL A 445 22.71 34.95 -14.16
N ALA A 446 22.61 34.27 -15.32
CA ALA A 446 21.40 33.54 -15.72
C ALA A 446 21.06 32.44 -14.70
N ILE A 447 19.78 32.33 -14.33
CA ILE A 447 19.31 31.38 -13.31
C ILE A 447 19.32 29.95 -13.89
N PRO A 448 20.03 28.99 -13.27
CA PRO A 448 20.03 27.59 -13.69
C PRO A 448 18.76 26.90 -13.17
N TRP A 449 17.65 27.05 -13.91
CA TRP A 449 16.33 26.58 -13.46
C TRP A 449 16.29 25.08 -13.07
N LYS A 450 17.07 24.23 -13.73
CA LYS A 450 17.18 22.80 -13.39
C LYS A 450 17.72 22.53 -12.00
N GLU A 451 18.84 23.18 -11.68
CA GLU A 451 19.46 23.10 -10.37
C GLU A 451 18.52 23.69 -9.31
N VAL A 452 17.87 24.82 -9.62
CA VAL A 452 16.88 25.44 -8.72
C VAL A 452 15.73 24.49 -8.42
N GLU A 453 15.12 23.88 -9.43
CA GLU A 453 14.00 22.94 -9.26
C GLU A 453 14.38 21.77 -8.34
N THR A 454 15.53 21.16 -8.58
CA THR A 454 15.95 19.97 -7.82
C THR A 454 16.40 20.34 -6.40
N ASN A 455 17.02 21.51 -6.22
CA ASN A 455 17.36 22.01 -4.89
C ASN A 455 16.11 22.39 -4.09
N MET A 456 15.07 22.94 -4.72
CA MET A 456 13.78 23.20 -4.07
C MET A 456 13.06 21.90 -3.71
N PHE A 457 13.11 20.89 -4.58
CA PHE A 457 12.61 19.54 -4.26
C PHE A 457 13.31 18.98 -3.01
N ALA A 458 14.64 18.95 -2.97
CA ALA A 458 15.40 18.47 -1.82
C ALA A 458 15.12 19.29 -0.55
N LEU A 459 15.00 20.62 -0.68
CA LEU A 459 14.68 21.52 0.44
C LEU A 459 13.29 21.27 1.02
N ASN A 460 12.31 20.95 0.18
CA ASN A 460 10.96 20.60 0.61
C ASN A 460 10.95 19.25 1.35
N VAL A 461 11.67 18.25 0.86
CA VAL A 461 11.78 16.93 1.48
C VAL A 461 12.30 17.02 2.92
N VAL A 462 13.29 17.87 3.18
CA VAL A 462 13.92 18.01 4.52
C VAL A 462 13.25 19.05 5.42
N ALA A 463 12.10 19.61 5.02
CA ALA A 463 11.50 20.76 5.69
C ALA A 463 11.21 20.52 7.18
N GLU A 464 10.70 19.35 7.54
CA GLU A 464 10.38 19.04 8.94
C GLU A 464 11.63 19.05 9.84
N ILE A 465 12.76 18.52 9.37
CA ILE A 465 14.02 18.50 10.12
C ILE A 465 14.55 19.91 10.32
N ILE A 466 14.58 20.71 9.25
CA ILE A 466 15.08 22.09 9.31
C ILE A 466 14.21 22.94 10.25
N LEU A 467 12.88 22.77 10.20
CA LEU A 467 11.96 23.49 11.10
C LEU A 467 12.15 23.09 12.58
N GLN A 468 12.48 21.82 12.85
CA GLN A 468 12.76 21.33 14.21
C GLN A 468 14.08 21.87 14.78
N ASP A 469 15.13 22.00 13.95
CA ASP A 469 16.44 22.55 14.35
C ASP A 469 16.35 24.01 14.84
N GLY A 470 15.32 24.76 14.42
CA GLY A 470 14.96 26.06 14.99
C GLY A 470 15.91 27.21 14.66
N HIS A 471 16.96 27.00 13.85
CA HIS A 471 17.82 28.06 13.34
C HIS A 471 17.22 28.66 12.05
N PRO A 472 16.67 29.89 12.08
CA PRO A 472 16.09 30.49 10.88
C PRO A 472 17.19 30.76 9.85
N PHE A 473 17.04 30.21 8.65
CA PHE A 473 17.90 30.53 7.52
C PHE A 473 17.39 31.77 6.78
N ASP A 474 18.26 32.43 6.01
CA ASP A 474 17.87 33.59 5.23
C ASP A 474 17.10 33.18 3.96
N PHE A 475 15.79 33.40 3.97
CA PHE A 475 14.90 33.14 2.82
C PHE A 475 15.04 34.15 1.69
N SER A 476 15.93 35.14 1.79
CA SER A 476 16.13 36.17 0.76
C SER A 476 16.28 35.59 -0.66
N SER A 477 16.97 34.47 -0.81
CA SER A 477 17.16 33.79 -2.09
C SER A 477 15.85 33.22 -2.66
N ILE A 478 15.01 32.62 -1.81
CA ILE A 478 13.70 32.06 -2.21
C ILE A 478 12.74 33.20 -2.54
N ILE A 479 12.71 34.25 -1.72
CA ILE A 479 11.90 35.45 -1.99
C ILE A 479 12.28 36.11 -3.30
N ARG A 480 13.59 36.22 -3.61
CA ARG A 480 14.04 36.74 -4.90
C ARG A 480 13.58 35.87 -6.06
N LEU A 481 13.62 34.53 -5.94
CA LEU A 481 13.07 33.63 -6.95
C LEU A 481 11.56 33.88 -7.14
N VAL A 482 10.79 33.99 -6.05
CA VAL A 482 9.36 34.33 -6.09
C VAL A 482 9.14 35.67 -6.79
N THR A 483 9.92 36.71 -6.48
CA THR A 483 9.81 38.01 -7.16
C THR A 483 10.06 37.90 -8.66
N VAL A 484 11.10 37.17 -9.06
CA VAL A 484 11.41 36.94 -10.49
C VAL A 484 10.27 36.20 -11.17
N LEU A 485 9.80 35.08 -10.59
CA LEU A 485 8.72 34.28 -11.13
C LEU A 485 7.41 35.10 -11.23
N SER A 486 7.07 35.88 -10.20
CA SER A 486 5.87 36.74 -10.20
C SER A 486 5.87 37.82 -11.31
N SER A 487 7.03 38.14 -11.87
CA SER A 487 7.19 39.15 -12.94
C SER A 487 7.16 38.56 -14.35
N ILE A 488 7.19 37.22 -14.49
CA ILE A 488 7.12 36.54 -15.79
C ILE A 488 5.73 36.77 -16.39
N ALA A 489 5.65 36.97 -17.71
CA ALA A 489 4.38 37.14 -18.39
C ALA A 489 3.61 35.80 -18.49
N PRO A 490 2.27 35.76 -18.31
CA PRO A 490 1.44 34.55 -18.37
C PRO A 490 1.74 33.64 -19.56
N ASP A 491 1.95 34.22 -20.74
CA ASP A 491 2.21 33.49 -21.99
C ASP A 491 3.50 32.64 -21.97
N ASN A 492 4.45 32.98 -21.08
CA ASN A 492 5.72 32.28 -20.90
C ASN A 492 5.69 31.23 -19.77
N HIS A 493 4.55 31.03 -19.10
CA HIS A 493 4.39 30.03 -18.02
C HIS A 493 4.13 28.65 -18.61
N LYS A 494 5.06 28.16 -19.42
CA LYS A 494 4.92 26.86 -20.08
C LYS A 494 6.20 26.05 -19.98
N GLY A 495 6.00 24.75 -20.00
CA GLY A 495 7.07 23.78 -20.00
C GLY A 495 7.78 23.67 -18.66
N PHE A 496 9.12 23.67 -18.68
CA PHE A 496 9.94 23.39 -17.48
C PHE A 496 9.66 24.34 -16.32
N LEU A 497 9.28 25.59 -16.61
CA LEU A 497 8.93 26.56 -15.56
C LEU A 497 7.78 26.06 -14.68
N CYS A 498 6.81 25.30 -15.19
CA CYS A 498 5.72 24.78 -14.34
C CYS A 498 6.24 23.86 -13.22
N LEU A 499 7.30 23.07 -13.48
CA LEU A 499 7.95 22.26 -12.44
C LEU A 499 8.67 23.12 -11.40
N VAL A 500 9.27 24.24 -11.83
CA VAL A 500 9.87 25.23 -10.92
C VAL A 500 8.79 25.86 -10.04
N TYR A 501 7.65 26.27 -10.61
CA TYR A 501 6.53 26.81 -9.83
C TYR A 501 6.05 25.80 -8.79
N ARG A 502 5.89 24.54 -9.18
CA ARG A 502 5.50 23.45 -8.27
C ARG A 502 6.47 23.33 -7.09
N THR A 503 7.76 23.12 -7.35
CA THR A 503 8.78 22.91 -6.30
C THR A 503 9.02 24.14 -5.43
N VAL A 504 9.02 25.35 -6.01
CA VAL A 504 9.10 26.60 -5.23
C VAL A 504 7.86 26.79 -4.38
N ALA A 505 6.66 26.47 -4.88
CA ALA A 505 5.43 26.55 -4.10
C ALA A 505 5.44 25.53 -2.95
N ASP A 506 5.92 24.31 -3.16
CA ASP A 506 6.07 23.31 -2.09
C ASP A 506 6.96 23.85 -0.96
N VAL A 507 8.10 24.46 -1.29
CA VAL A 507 8.99 25.14 -0.32
C VAL A 507 8.26 26.31 0.35
N VAL A 508 7.58 27.18 -0.39
CA VAL A 508 6.83 28.31 0.19
C VAL A 508 5.78 27.82 1.18
N GLY A 509 5.07 26.75 0.86
CA GLY A 509 4.07 26.13 1.72
C GLY A 509 4.69 25.48 2.96
N SER A 510 5.77 24.71 2.81
CA SER A 510 6.41 24.00 3.93
C SER A 510 7.09 24.96 4.91
N TYR A 511 7.62 26.09 4.43
CA TYR A 511 8.27 27.11 5.27
C TYR A 511 7.42 28.37 5.49
N SER A 512 6.11 28.29 5.30
CA SER A 512 5.16 29.42 5.39
C SER A 512 5.31 30.25 6.67
N LYS A 513 5.53 29.58 7.82
CA LYS A 513 5.76 30.21 9.13
C LYS A 513 6.98 31.12 9.20
N TRP A 514 8.05 30.76 8.50
CA TRP A 514 9.30 31.55 8.48
C TRP A 514 9.23 32.62 7.40
N ILE A 515 8.60 32.30 6.26
CA ILE A 515 8.38 33.23 5.15
C ILE A 515 7.42 34.37 5.54
N SER A 516 6.38 34.09 6.34
CA SER A 516 5.42 35.10 6.79
C SER A 516 6.04 36.23 7.63
N ALA A 517 7.22 36.01 8.21
CA ALA A 517 8.00 37.05 8.88
C ALA A 517 8.50 38.14 7.91
N PHE A 518 8.63 37.84 6.61
CA PHE A 518 9.08 38.77 5.56
C PHE A 518 7.90 39.54 4.97
N GLN A 519 7.36 40.48 5.74
CA GLN A 519 6.10 41.21 5.45
C GLN A 519 6.09 41.99 4.11
N ALA A 520 7.25 42.39 3.60
CA ALA A 520 7.35 43.27 2.43
C ALA A 520 7.01 42.62 1.07
N ASN A 521 6.81 41.30 1.00
CA ASN A 521 6.69 40.57 -0.27
C ASN A 521 5.37 39.80 -0.47
N ALA A 522 4.35 40.07 0.36
CA ALA A 522 3.04 39.40 0.28
C ALA A 522 2.45 39.45 -1.13
N ARG A 523 2.44 40.62 -1.77
CA ARG A 523 1.97 40.79 -3.15
C ARG A 523 2.68 39.88 -4.15
N SER A 524 4.01 39.81 -4.11
CA SER A 524 4.79 38.98 -5.04
C SER A 524 4.51 37.49 -4.84
N LEU A 525 4.35 37.05 -3.58
CA LEU A 525 3.96 35.69 -3.23
C LEU A 525 2.56 35.35 -3.77
N LEU A 526 1.58 36.23 -3.57
CA LEU A 526 0.22 36.03 -4.06
C LEU A 526 0.15 35.97 -5.59
N LEU A 527 0.87 36.86 -6.28
CA LEU A 527 0.93 36.86 -7.75
C LEU A 527 1.63 35.61 -8.29
N PHE A 528 2.72 35.18 -7.66
CA PHE A 528 3.41 33.93 -7.99
C PHE A 528 2.47 32.72 -7.86
N LEU A 529 1.79 32.58 -6.71
CA LEU A 529 0.86 31.47 -6.47
C LEU A 529 -0.34 31.52 -7.43
N ALA A 530 -0.90 32.71 -7.68
CA ALA A 530 -2.02 32.88 -8.61
C ALA A 530 -1.68 32.45 -10.04
N ALA A 531 -0.45 32.72 -10.48
CA ALA A 531 0.07 32.27 -11.78
C ALA A 531 0.37 30.76 -11.78
N GLY A 532 0.83 30.17 -10.68
CA GLY A 532 1.03 28.73 -10.60
C GLY A 532 -0.29 27.92 -10.56
N ILE A 533 -1.36 28.49 -10.01
CA ILE A 533 -2.71 27.88 -9.97
C ILE A 533 -3.35 27.78 -11.37
N THR A 534 -2.95 28.60 -12.35
CA THR A 534 -3.49 28.47 -13.72
C THR A 534 -2.99 27.22 -14.44
N GLU A 535 -1.87 26.65 -14.01
CA GLU A 535 -1.19 25.56 -14.70
C GLU A 535 -1.44 24.22 -13.98
N PRO A 536 -1.98 23.18 -14.65
CA PRO A 536 -2.36 21.92 -14.02
C PRO A 536 -1.22 21.24 -13.22
N MET A 537 0.02 21.32 -13.69
CA MET A 537 1.18 20.67 -13.05
C MET A 537 1.58 21.30 -11.71
N SER A 538 1.33 22.60 -11.53
CA SER A 538 1.71 23.34 -10.32
C SER A 538 0.51 23.72 -9.44
N SER A 539 -0.71 23.51 -9.94
CA SER A 539 -1.94 23.99 -9.29
C SER A 539 -2.12 23.42 -7.88
N ASN A 540 -1.89 22.12 -7.67
CA ASN A 540 -1.97 21.50 -6.35
C ASN A 540 -1.00 22.15 -5.33
N SER A 541 0.30 22.16 -5.64
CA SER A 541 1.33 22.75 -4.78
C SER A 541 1.07 24.22 -4.49
N CYS A 542 0.65 25.00 -5.50
CA CYS A 542 0.36 26.42 -5.33
C CYS A 542 -0.90 26.68 -4.51
N SER A 543 -1.96 25.88 -4.68
CA SER A 543 -3.18 25.98 -3.89
C SER A 543 -2.91 25.65 -2.42
N SER A 544 -2.15 24.58 -2.16
CA SER A 544 -1.77 24.19 -0.80
C SER A 544 -0.85 25.21 -0.13
N ALA A 545 0.12 25.75 -0.88
CA ALA A 545 1.01 26.80 -0.39
C ALA A 545 0.25 28.10 -0.10
N LEU A 546 -0.74 28.47 -0.93
CA LEU A 546 -1.61 29.62 -0.67
C LEU A 546 -2.39 29.45 0.63
N ARG A 547 -2.96 28.26 0.88
CA ARG A 547 -3.65 27.97 2.14
C ARG A 547 -2.73 28.13 3.34
N LYS A 548 -1.58 27.44 3.35
CA LYS A 548 -0.61 27.50 4.47
C LYS A 548 -0.09 28.92 4.71
N LEU A 549 0.20 29.66 3.64
CA LEU A 549 0.63 31.06 3.73
C LEU A 549 -0.45 31.94 4.37
N CYS A 550 -1.72 31.78 3.96
CA CYS A 550 -2.84 32.55 4.51
C CYS A 550 -3.14 32.18 5.97
N GLU A 551 -2.93 30.92 6.38
CA GLU A 551 -3.03 30.46 7.77
C GLU A 551 -1.99 31.17 8.66
N ASP A 552 -0.72 31.20 8.23
CA ASP A 552 0.38 31.73 9.03
C ASP A 552 0.57 33.25 8.93
N ALA A 553 0.14 33.90 7.84
CA ALA A 553 0.36 35.31 7.55
C ALA A 553 -0.91 36.18 7.59
N SER A 554 -1.98 35.71 8.25
CA SER A 554 -3.31 36.35 8.25
C SER A 554 -3.34 37.82 8.68
N THR A 555 -2.40 38.26 9.52
CA THR A 555 -2.30 39.66 9.97
C THR A 555 -1.57 40.56 8.97
N VAL A 556 -0.73 39.99 8.10
CA VAL A 556 0.13 40.71 7.14
C VAL A 556 -0.60 40.96 5.83
N ILE A 557 -1.44 40.00 5.39
CA ILE A 557 -2.16 40.03 4.10
C ILE A 557 -3.45 40.89 4.18
N GLN A 558 -3.57 41.81 5.15
CA GLN A 558 -4.77 42.63 5.34
C GLN A 558 -4.76 43.94 4.53
N GLU A 559 -3.74 44.19 3.71
CA GLU A 559 -3.74 45.35 2.81
C GLU A 559 -4.83 45.22 1.75
N ALA A 560 -5.53 46.32 1.45
CA ALA A 560 -6.66 46.31 0.52
C ALA A 560 -6.29 45.79 -0.87
N SER A 561 -5.05 46.04 -1.33
CA SER A 561 -4.55 45.53 -2.61
C SER A 561 -4.34 44.02 -2.63
N ASP A 562 -4.02 43.40 -1.51
CA ASP A 562 -3.77 41.96 -1.43
C ASP A 562 -5.09 41.18 -1.32
N ILE A 563 -6.06 41.73 -0.59
CA ILE A 563 -7.44 41.22 -0.54
C ILE A 563 -8.06 41.21 -1.95
N GLU A 564 -7.86 42.26 -2.76
CA GLU A 564 -8.36 42.28 -4.13
C GLU A 564 -7.72 41.20 -5.02
N ILE A 565 -6.43 40.87 -4.84
CA ILE A 565 -5.80 39.75 -5.56
C ILE A 565 -6.47 38.43 -5.16
N LEU A 566 -6.69 38.21 -3.86
CA LEU A 566 -7.35 37.00 -3.36
C LEU A 566 -8.78 36.85 -3.89
N ILE A 567 -9.55 37.94 -3.90
CA ILE A 567 -10.91 37.92 -4.47
C ILE A 567 -10.85 37.66 -5.98
N TRP A 568 -9.90 38.25 -6.70
CA TRP A 568 -9.72 37.98 -8.13
C TRP A 568 -9.42 36.51 -8.42
N ILE A 569 -8.57 35.86 -7.61
CA ILE A 569 -8.33 34.40 -7.71
C ILE A 569 -9.64 33.64 -7.49
N GLY A 570 -10.42 34.01 -6.46
CA GLY A 570 -11.68 33.36 -6.13
C GLY A 570 -12.77 33.51 -7.20
N GLU A 571 -12.89 34.70 -7.81
CA GLU A 571 -13.84 34.98 -8.89
C GLU A 571 -13.53 34.14 -10.15
N ASP A 572 -12.26 33.85 -10.42
CA ASP A 572 -11.85 33.06 -11.59
C ASP A 572 -12.02 31.54 -11.43
N LEU A 573 -12.38 31.05 -10.23
CA LEU A 573 -12.61 29.61 -10.00
C LEU A 573 -13.79 29.05 -10.82
N GLU A 574 -14.75 29.87 -11.23
CA GLU A 574 -15.87 29.44 -12.09
C GLU A 574 -15.41 29.11 -13.53
N THR A 575 -14.36 29.77 -14.02
CA THR A 575 -13.84 29.54 -15.37
C THR A 575 -12.84 28.39 -15.41
N ARG A 576 -11.99 28.25 -14.37
CA ARG A 576 -10.80 27.38 -14.36
C ARG A 576 -11.05 25.89 -14.04
N HIS A 577 -12.20 25.52 -13.47
CA HIS A 577 -12.60 24.13 -13.16
C HIS A 577 -11.48 23.25 -12.55
N LEU A 578 -10.87 23.71 -11.45
CA LEU A 578 -9.81 22.97 -10.75
C LEU A 578 -10.28 21.58 -10.25
N PRO A 579 -9.41 20.68 -9.82
CA PRO A 579 -9.80 19.59 -8.93
C PRO A 579 -10.47 20.11 -7.65
N LEU A 580 -11.40 19.35 -7.06
CA LEU A 580 -12.18 19.82 -5.89
C LEU A 580 -11.31 20.09 -4.66
N GLU A 581 -10.25 19.31 -4.44
CA GLU A 581 -9.32 19.48 -3.31
C GLU A 581 -8.54 20.80 -3.42
N GLU A 582 -8.05 21.12 -4.62
CA GLU A 582 -7.33 22.36 -4.90
C GLU A 582 -8.24 23.58 -4.78
N GLU A 583 -9.48 23.48 -5.28
CA GLU A 583 -10.49 24.53 -5.12
C GLU A 583 -10.83 24.77 -3.64
N ASP A 584 -10.98 23.69 -2.85
CA ASP A 584 -11.18 23.79 -1.41
C ASP A 584 -10.01 24.49 -0.73
N ASP A 585 -8.76 24.19 -1.09
CA ASP A 585 -7.55 24.85 -0.54
C ASP A 585 -7.56 26.37 -0.82
N VAL A 586 -7.85 26.78 -2.06
CA VAL A 586 -7.94 28.19 -2.45
C VAL A 586 -9.07 28.92 -1.72
N VAL A 587 -10.27 28.34 -1.68
CA VAL A 587 -11.43 28.94 -1.00
C VAL A 587 -11.17 29.05 0.50
N SER A 588 -10.54 28.03 1.10
CA SER A 588 -10.13 28.05 2.52
C SER A 588 -9.16 29.19 2.80
N ALA A 589 -8.14 29.36 1.96
CA ALA A 589 -7.13 30.41 2.07
C ALA A 589 -7.77 31.81 2.05
N ILE A 590 -8.63 32.08 1.06
CA ILE A 590 -9.32 33.36 0.90
C ILE A 590 -10.25 33.60 2.09
N THR A 591 -10.98 32.57 2.53
CA THR A 591 -11.93 32.67 3.66
C THR A 591 -11.23 33.00 4.97
N LEU A 592 -10.06 32.41 5.24
CA LEU A 592 -9.28 32.69 6.44
C LEU A 592 -8.87 34.17 6.54
N ILE A 593 -8.37 34.73 5.44
CA ILE A 593 -8.00 36.15 5.38
C ILE A 593 -9.24 37.03 5.57
N ILE A 594 -10.32 36.77 4.83
CA ILE A 594 -11.58 37.54 4.96
C ILE A 594 -12.16 37.42 6.38
N GLY A 595 -12.05 36.24 7.00
CA GLY A 595 -12.46 35.97 8.38
C GLY A 595 -11.79 36.87 9.40
N SER A 596 -10.50 37.20 9.18
CA SER A 596 -9.67 38.04 10.03
C SER A 596 -9.88 39.56 9.88
N ILE A 597 -10.71 39.99 8.91
CA ILE A 597 -11.00 41.41 8.66
C ILE A 597 -11.89 41.99 9.77
N HIS A 598 -11.44 43.08 10.41
CA HIS A 598 -12.17 43.77 11.47
C HIS A 598 -13.37 44.59 10.97
N ASN A 599 -13.30 45.13 9.74
CA ASN A 599 -14.40 45.90 9.17
C ASN A 599 -15.52 44.97 8.66
N LYS A 600 -16.65 44.96 9.37
CA LYS A 600 -17.82 44.11 9.06
C LYS A 600 -18.41 44.34 7.66
N GLU A 601 -18.40 45.58 7.17
CA GLU A 601 -18.94 45.89 5.85
C GLU A 601 -18.05 45.34 4.74
N LEU A 602 -16.73 45.54 4.86
CA LEU A 602 -15.77 44.96 3.92
C LEU A 602 -15.78 43.44 3.97
N LYS A 603 -15.78 42.83 5.16
CA LYS A 603 -15.88 41.38 5.34
C LYS A 603 -17.10 40.80 4.64
N ASN A 604 -18.29 41.36 4.88
CA ASN A 604 -19.53 40.87 4.27
C ASN A 604 -19.55 41.10 2.76
N ASN A 605 -19.01 42.22 2.25
CA ASN A 605 -18.90 42.48 0.82
C ASN A 605 -17.95 41.47 0.14
N SER A 606 -16.76 41.25 0.70
CA SER A 606 -15.79 40.27 0.18
C SER A 606 -16.35 38.84 0.17
N LEU A 607 -17.05 38.42 1.23
CA LEU A 607 -17.74 37.12 1.26
C LEU A 607 -18.83 37.02 0.20
N SER A 608 -19.61 38.11 0.02
CA SER A 608 -20.64 38.15 -1.01
C SER A 608 -20.06 38.08 -2.42
N ARG A 609 -18.90 38.68 -2.68
CA ARG A 609 -18.19 38.59 -3.98
C ARG A 609 -17.66 37.18 -4.22
N LEU A 610 -17.03 36.57 -3.22
CA LEU A 610 -16.50 35.20 -3.33
C LEU A 610 -17.61 34.19 -3.66
N LEU A 611 -18.79 34.35 -3.07
CA LEU A 611 -19.91 33.42 -3.22
C LEU A 611 -20.91 33.81 -4.34
N SER A 612 -20.75 34.96 -4.99
CA SER A 612 -21.76 35.45 -5.95
C SER A 612 -21.95 34.52 -7.13
N SER A 613 -20.86 33.96 -7.67
CA SER A 613 -20.91 32.95 -8.73
C SER A 613 -21.64 31.70 -8.26
N SER A 614 -21.31 31.21 -7.07
CA SER A 614 -21.93 30.01 -6.48
C SER A 614 -23.45 30.17 -6.29
N TYR A 615 -23.89 31.30 -5.74
CA TYR A 615 -25.32 31.58 -5.61
C TYR A 615 -25.99 31.75 -6.98
N GLY A 616 -25.30 32.34 -7.96
CA GLY A 616 -25.78 32.45 -9.34
C GLY A 616 -25.97 31.10 -10.03
N SER A 617 -24.97 30.22 -9.99
CA SER A 617 -25.05 28.89 -10.61
C SER A 617 -26.16 28.04 -9.97
N ILE A 618 -26.35 28.14 -8.66
CA ILE A 618 -27.42 27.47 -7.92
C ILE A 618 -28.79 28.08 -8.26
N GLY A 619 -28.90 29.40 -8.29
CA GLY A 619 -30.13 30.12 -8.65
C GLY A 619 -30.63 29.73 -10.05
N ASN A 620 -29.73 29.73 -11.03
CA ASN A 620 -30.02 29.34 -12.41
C ASN A 620 -30.59 27.91 -12.54
N LEU A 621 -30.22 27.01 -11.62
CA LEU A 621 -30.73 25.64 -11.58
C LEU A 621 -32.14 25.56 -10.97
N ILE A 622 -32.45 26.40 -9.98
CA ILE A 622 -33.74 26.39 -9.25
C ILE A 622 -34.83 27.20 -9.97
N ASP A 623 -34.45 28.11 -10.87
CA ASP A 623 -35.39 28.96 -11.60
C ASP A 623 -36.32 28.14 -12.52
N GLU A 624 -37.63 28.22 -12.27
CA GLU A 624 -38.68 27.43 -12.95
C GLU A 624 -38.71 27.62 -14.47
N GLU A 625 -38.30 28.80 -14.97
CA GLU A 625 -38.21 29.09 -16.41
C GLU A 625 -37.04 28.34 -17.09
N ASN A 626 -35.96 28.09 -16.35
CA ASN A 626 -34.76 27.41 -16.86
C ASN A 626 -34.87 25.89 -16.79
N GLU A 627 -35.61 25.32 -15.83
CA GLU A 627 -35.78 23.86 -15.68
C GLU A 627 -36.25 23.17 -16.97
N ASN A 628 -37.23 23.77 -17.67
CA ASN A 628 -37.79 23.22 -18.91
C ASN A 628 -36.82 23.33 -20.10
N SER A 629 -35.95 24.35 -20.10
CA SER A 629 -34.95 24.56 -21.16
C SER A 629 -33.72 23.67 -20.97
N LEU A 630 -33.26 23.50 -19.73
CA LEU A 630 -32.11 22.65 -19.39
C LEU A 630 -32.41 21.18 -19.65
N ARG A 631 -33.63 20.71 -19.34
CA ARG A 631 -34.05 19.33 -19.64
C ARG A 631 -34.06 19.00 -21.14
N GLN A 632 -34.16 19.99 -22.03
CA GLN A 632 -34.10 19.77 -23.48
C GLN A 632 -32.67 19.56 -23.99
N ASN A 633 -31.64 19.96 -23.23
CA ASN A 633 -30.24 19.80 -23.60
C ASN A 633 -29.44 19.12 -22.47
N PRO A 634 -29.22 17.79 -22.54
CA PRO A 634 -28.52 17.03 -21.52
C PRO A 634 -27.13 17.58 -21.16
N ALA A 635 -26.37 18.12 -22.12
CA ALA A 635 -25.02 18.63 -21.87
C ALA A 635 -25.04 19.91 -21.01
N MET A 636 -25.93 20.84 -21.33
CA MET A 636 -26.13 22.07 -20.54
C MET A 636 -26.63 21.75 -19.14
N TYR A 637 -27.50 20.74 -19.01
CA TYR A 637 -28.00 20.29 -17.73
C TYR A 637 -26.91 19.66 -16.84
N THR A 638 -26.06 18.80 -17.40
CA THR A 638 -24.92 18.22 -16.65
C THR A 638 -23.94 19.31 -16.21
N GLN A 639 -23.65 20.30 -17.06
CA GLN A 639 -22.78 21.43 -16.70
C GLN A 639 -23.42 22.33 -15.62
N ALA A 640 -24.72 22.56 -15.67
CA ALA A 640 -25.44 23.31 -14.63
C ALA A 640 -25.41 22.57 -13.28
N LEU A 641 -25.61 21.24 -13.30
CA LEU A 641 -25.52 20.39 -12.10
C LEU A 641 -24.10 20.38 -11.51
N SER A 642 -23.07 20.27 -12.34
CA SER A 642 -21.69 20.30 -11.86
C SER A 642 -21.33 21.67 -11.27
N SER A 643 -21.72 22.75 -11.94
CA SER A 643 -21.48 24.12 -11.46
C SER A 643 -22.20 24.40 -10.14
N ALA A 644 -23.45 23.96 -10.00
CA ALA A 644 -24.21 24.07 -8.74
C ALA A 644 -23.60 23.21 -7.63
N ALA A 645 -23.13 21.99 -7.93
CA ALA A 645 -22.45 21.14 -6.96
C ALA A 645 -21.14 21.79 -6.47
N ARG A 646 -20.31 22.34 -7.37
CA ARG A 646 -19.11 23.10 -7.00
C ARG A 646 -19.45 24.33 -6.16
N GLY A 647 -20.50 25.07 -6.54
CA GLY A 647 -21.02 26.18 -5.74
C GLY A 647 -21.39 25.78 -4.31
N MET A 648 -22.01 24.61 -4.12
CA MET A 648 -22.30 24.07 -2.79
C MET A 648 -21.02 23.71 -2.02
N HIS A 649 -20.02 23.11 -2.66
CA HIS A 649 -18.71 22.86 -2.05
C HIS A 649 -18.08 24.16 -1.54
N ARG A 650 -18.02 25.20 -2.38
CA ARG A 650 -17.47 26.53 -2.00
C ARG A 650 -18.19 27.11 -0.79
N ILE A 651 -19.53 27.10 -0.80
CA ILE A 651 -20.34 27.62 0.32
C ILE A 651 -20.05 26.84 1.61
N GLY A 652 -20.00 25.51 1.53
CA GLY A 652 -19.67 24.65 2.66
C GLY A 652 -18.30 24.94 3.25
N THR A 653 -17.28 25.08 2.40
CA THR A 653 -15.90 25.43 2.80
C THR A 653 -15.82 26.82 3.43
N VAL A 654 -16.52 27.83 2.88
CA VAL A 654 -16.59 29.16 3.51
C VAL A 654 -17.20 29.07 4.91
N LEU A 655 -18.29 28.31 5.08
CA LEU A 655 -18.96 28.15 6.36
C LEU A 655 -18.10 27.42 7.39
N SER A 656 -17.29 26.43 7.00
CA SER A 656 -16.42 25.71 7.94
C SER A 656 -15.30 26.58 8.50
N TYR A 657 -14.62 27.36 7.65
CA TYR A 657 -13.46 28.16 8.08
C TYR A 657 -13.83 29.43 8.85
N LEU A 658 -15.01 30.00 8.63
CA LEU A 658 -15.45 31.19 9.38
C LEU A 658 -15.68 30.92 10.87
N ALA A 659 -16.02 29.69 11.27
CA ALA A 659 -16.27 29.32 12.67
C ALA A 659 -15.01 29.02 13.48
N VAL A 660 -13.88 28.73 12.84
CA VAL A 660 -12.63 28.31 13.51
C VAL A 660 -11.89 29.48 14.16
N THR A 661 -12.29 30.74 13.93
CA THR A 661 -11.67 31.90 14.60
C THR A 661 -12.05 31.94 16.09
N PRO A 662 -11.15 31.58 17.04
CA PRO A 662 -11.47 31.56 18.45
C PRO A 662 -11.31 32.99 18.99
N SER A 663 -12.28 33.85 18.71
CA SER A 663 -12.33 35.17 19.33
C SER A 663 -12.86 35.01 20.75
N THR A 664 -11.97 35.23 21.71
CA THR A 664 -12.25 35.33 23.13
C THR A 664 -13.39 36.30 23.41
N GLY A 665 -14.55 35.76 23.77
CA GLY A 665 -15.50 36.39 24.70
C GLY A 665 -16.20 37.66 24.23
N LEU A 666 -17.00 37.60 23.16
CA LEU A 666 -18.24 38.37 22.97
C LEU A 666 -19.05 37.73 21.82
N PRO A 667 -20.39 37.84 21.78
CA PRO A 667 -21.21 37.17 20.78
C PRO A 667 -21.15 37.95 19.45
N GLU A 668 -20.05 37.84 18.72
CA GLU A 668 -19.91 38.42 17.37
C GLU A 668 -20.27 37.39 16.28
N ASN A 669 -21.43 36.74 16.40
CA ASN A 669 -21.91 35.68 15.50
C ASN A 669 -22.86 36.17 14.37
N ASP A 670 -22.98 37.49 14.16
CA ASP A 670 -23.92 38.07 13.18
C ASP A 670 -23.61 37.66 11.72
N THR A 671 -22.34 37.46 11.36
CA THR A 671 -21.94 37.11 9.98
C THR A 671 -22.35 35.67 9.62
N ILE A 672 -22.12 34.70 10.51
CA ILE A 672 -22.53 33.30 10.28
C ILE A 672 -24.06 33.23 10.23
N LEU A 673 -24.76 33.94 11.12
CA LEU A 673 -26.22 34.02 11.10
C LEU A 673 -26.76 34.63 9.80
N ALA A 674 -26.12 35.68 9.28
CA ALA A 674 -26.49 36.29 8.00
C ALA A 674 -26.29 35.32 6.83
N LEU A 675 -25.16 34.61 6.80
CA LEU A 675 -24.87 33.60 5.77
C LEU A 675 -25.84 32.42 5.84
N LEU A 676 -26.13 31.90 7.05
CA LEU A 676 -27.15 30.87 7.26
C LEU A 676 -28.53 31.32 6.79
N GLY A 677 -28.89 32.57 7.05
CA GLY A 677 -30.16 33.17 6.62
C GLY A 677 -30.33 33.19 5.10
N VAL A 678 -29.25 33.27 4.33
CA VAL A 678 -29.26 33.16 2.86
C VAL A 678 -29.14 31.71 2.40
N PHE A 679 -28.26 30.93 3.03
CA PHE A 679 -27.95 29.55 2.66
C PHE A 679 -29.13 28.60 2.83
N TRP A 680 -29.79 28.60 3.99
CA TRP A 680 -30.85 27.63 4.28
C TRP A 680 -32.02 27.71 3.29
N PRO A 681 -32.60 28.89 2.96
CA PRO A 681 -33.67 28.97 1.98
C PRO A 681 -33.32 28.42 0.60
N ILE A 682 -32.07 28.60 0.16
CA ILE A 682 -31.56 28.09 -1.12
C ILE A 682 -31.46 26.56 -1.06
N LEU A 683 -30.86 26.04 0.02
CA LEU A 683 -30.70 24.61 0.24
C LEU A 683 -32.07 23.90 0.39
N GLU A 684 -33.02 24.50 1.10
CA GLU A 684 -34.38 23.98 1.28
C GLU A 684 -35.11 23.86 -0.07
N LYS A 685 -34.94 24.83 -0.98
CA LYS A 685 -35.48 24.74 -2.34
C LYS A 685 -34.83 23.61 -3.14
N ILE A 686 -33.50 23.46 -3.06
CA ILE A 686 -32.79 22.39 -3.76
C ILE A 686 -33.23 21.01 -3.25
N PHE A 687 -33.32 20.80 -1.94
CA PHE A 687 -33.79 19.54 -1.36
C PHE A 687 -35.23 19.18 -1.76
N ARG A 688 -36.02 20.14 -2.25
CA ARG A 688 -37.38 19.89 -2.78
C ARG A 688 -37.40 19.72 -4.30
N SER A 689 -36.30 19.97 -4.98
CA SER A 689 -36.20 19.88 -6.44
C SER A 689 -35.92 18.45 -6.91
N VAL A 690 -36.21 18.19 -8.18
CA VAL A 690 -35.92 16.90 -8.84
C VAL A 690 -34.41 16.71 -9.04
N HIS A 691 -33.61 17.78 -8.99
CA HIS A 691 -32.16 17.75 -9.22
C HIS A 691 -31.39 16.92 -8.19
N MET A 692 -32.00 16.66 -7.02
CA MET A 692 -31.43 15.80 -5.97
C MET A 692 -31.28 14.33 -6.36
N GLU A 693 -31.82 13.92 -7.50
CA GLU A 693 -31.51 12.62 -8.12
C GLU A 693 -30.01 12.50 -8.44
N SER A 694 -29.33 13.61 -8.73
CA SER A 694 -27.89 13.64 -9.01
C SER A 694 -27.06 13.31 -7.76
N SER A 695 -26.18 12.30 -7.87
CA SER A 695 -25.26 11.91 -6.78
C SER A 695 -24.34 13.04 -6.36
N ASN A 696 -23.79 13.77 -7.34
CA ASN A 696 -22.79 14.79 -7.09
C ASN A 696 -23.41 15.99 -6.38
N LEU A 697 -24.59 16.43 -6.83
CA LEU A 697 -25.29 17.55 -6.21
C LEU A 697 -25.79 17.20 -4.81
N SER A 698 -26.38 16.01 -4.62
CA SER A 698 -26.84 15.55 -3.31
C SER A 698 -25.70 15.45 -2.30
N THR A 699 -24.56 14.89 -2.71
CA THR A 699 -23.36 14.81 -1.87
C THR A 699 -22.81 16.19 -1.52
N ALA A 700 -22.71 17.11 -2.49
CA ALA A 700 -22.24 18.47 -2.27
C ALA A 700 -23.16 19.25 -1.31
N ALA A 701 -24.48 19.18 -1.51
CA ALA A 701 -25.48 19.82 -0.66
C ALA A 701 -25.44 19.28 0.78
N CYS A 702 -25.34 17.96 0.94
CA CYS A 702 -25.20 17.28 2.22
C CYS A 702 -23.88 17.62 2.94
N ARG A 703 -22.76 17.72 2.21
CA ARG A 703 -21.46 18.17 2.76
C ARG A 703 -21.55 19.62 3.24
N ALA A 704 -22.07 20.52 2.42
CA ALA A 704 -22.22 21.93 2.77
C ALA A 704 -23.10 22.12 4.01
N LEU A 705 -24.19 21.36 4.10
CA LEU A 705 -25.07 21.32 5.27
C LEU A 705 -24.33 20.81 6.52
N SER A 706 -23.58 19.71 6.39
CA SER A 706 -22.80 19.15 7.50
C SER A 706 -21.79 20.16 8.06
N GLN A 707 -21.05 20.83 7.17
CA GLN A 707 -20.11 21.88 7.53
C GLN A 707 -20.81 23.07 8.19
N ALA A 708 -21.97 23.48 7.68
CA ALA A 708 -22.77 24.55 8.27
C ALA A 708 -23.28 24.23 9.69
N ILE A 709 -23.69 22.97 9.93
CA ILE A 709 -24.14 22.50 11.23
C ILE A 709 -22.99 22.56 12.25
N GLN A 710 -21.84 21.97 11.91
CA GLN A 710 -20.66 21.93 12.79
C GLN A 710 -20.13 23.33 13.09
N SER A 711 -20.13 24.23 12.10
CA SER A 711 -19.60 25.59 12.25
C SER A 711 -20.53 26.50 13.06
N SER A 712 -21.85 26.28 12.98
CA SER A 712 -22.83 27.19 13.57
C SER A 712 -23.34 26.74 14.94
N GLY A 713 -23.15 25.46 15.29
CA GLY A 713 -23.54 24.89 16.58
C GLY A 713 -24.96 25.26 16.99
N GLN A 714 -25.12 25.92 18.14
CA GLN A 714 -26.43 26.27 18.71
C GLN A 714 -27.30 27.16 17.80
N HIS A 715 -26.70 27.95 16.90
CA HIS A 715 -27.46 28.82 15.98
C HIS A 715 -28.30 28.03 14.98
N PHE A 716 -27.99 26.75 14.77
CA PHE A 716 -28.70 25.89 13.83
C PHE A 716 -29.94 25.19 14.44
N LEU A 717 -30.14 25.27 15.75
CA LEU A 717 -31.21 24.58 16.49
C LEU A 717 -32.63 24.89 15.97
N MET A 718 -32.87 26.13 15.53
CA MET A 718 -34.17 26.55 15.00
C MET A 718 -34.52 25.90 13.65
N LEU A 719 -33.50 25.44 12.91
CA LEU A 719 -33.67 24.78 11.60
C LEU A 719 -33.70 23.26 11.71
N LEU A 720 -33.27 22.70 12.85
CA LEU A 720 -33.10 21.27 13.09
C LEU A 720 -34.32 20.42 12.69
N PRO A 721 -35.58 20.77 13.05
CA PRO A 721 -36.75 20.00 12.61
C PRO A 721 -36.91 19.95 11.10
N LYS A 722 -36.69 21.07 10.40
CA LYS A 722 -36.79 21.12 8.93
C LYS A 722 -35.67 20.34 8.26
N VAL A 723 -34.47 20.37 8.83
CA VAL A 723 -33.29 19.69 8.32
C VAL A 723 -33.48 18.18 8.36
N LEU A 724 -33.83 17.63 9.52
CA LEU A 724 -34.07 16.19 9.67
C LEU A 724 -35.26 15.71 8.82
N ASP A 725 -36.29 16.54 8.66
CA ASP A 725 -37.41 16.24 7.77
C ASP A 725 -36.99 16.20 6.30
N CYS A 726 -36.15 17.15 5.84
CA CYS A 726 -35.62 17.15 4.48
C CYS A 726 -34.70 15.95 4.22
N LEU A 727 -33.77 15.64 5.13
CA LEU A 727 -32.83 14.52 4.99
C LEU A 727 -33.56 13.18 4.91
N SER A 728 -34.50 12.94 5.83
CA SER A 728 -35.27 11.68 5.83
C SER A 728 -36.20 11.55 4.64
N SER A 729 -36.88 12.62 4.23
CA SER A 729 -37.75 12.61 3.05
C SER A 729 -36.99 12.40 1.74
N ASN A 730 -35.82 13.03 1.60
CA ASN A 730 -34.96 12.83 0.44
C ASN A 730 -34.37 11.43 0.40
N PHE A 731 -33.92 10.88 1.53
CA PHE A 731 -33.45 9.50 1.58
C PHE A 731 -34.54 8.49 1.20
N LEU A 732 -35.79 8.68 1.64
CA LEU A 732 -36.91 7.83 1.23
C LEU A 732 -37.17 7.88 -0.28
N SER A 733 -36.93 9.04 -0.90
CA SER A 733 -37.07 9.25 -2.35
C SER A 733 -35.88 8.71 -3.15
N PHE A 734 -34.66 8.81 -2.60
CA PHE A 734 -33.39 8.47 -3.24
C PHE A 734 -32.59 7.50 -2.36
N GLN A 735 -33.08 6.27 -2.26
CA GLN A 735 -32.71 5.33 -1.20
C GLN A 735 -31.28 4.77 -1.25
N SER A 736 -30.58 4.89 -2.38
CA SER A 736 -29.18 4.50 -2.53
C SER A 736 -28.19 5.62 -2.16
N ARG A 737 -28.66 6.80 -1.77
CA ARG A 737 -27.80 7.96 -1.45
C ARG A 737 -27.44 7.99 0.03
N GLU A 738 -26.24 7.52 0.34
CA GLU A 738 -25.69 7.45 1.71
C GLU A 738 -25.37 8.83 2.31
N CYS A 739 -25.20 9.87 1.48
CA CYS A 739 -24.89 11.23 1.94
C CYS A 739 -25.92 11.82 2.93
N TYR A 740 -27.20 11.44 2.81
CA TYR A 740 -28.25 11.87 3.74
C TYR A 740 -28.07 11.25 5.13
N LEU A 741 -27.70 9.97 5.20
CA LEU A 741 -27.39 9.27 6.45
C LEU A 741 -26.13 9.84 7.09
N ARG A 742 -25.07 10.09 6.30
CA ARG A 742 -23.83 10.73 6.77
C ARG A 742 -24.11 12.12 7.36
N THR A 743 -24.93 12.92 6.70
CA THR A 743 -25.32 14.27 7.21
C THR A 743 -26.16 14.16 8.48
N ALA A 744 -27.11 13.22 8.54
CA ALA A 744 -27.89 13.00 9.75
C ALA A 744 -27.01 12.51 10.91
N THR A 745 -25.93 11.78 10.63
CA THR A 745 -24.93 11.38 11.63
C THR A 745 -24.31 12.61 12.29
N VAL A 746 -23.90 13.60 11.49
CA VAL A 746 -23.36 14.89 11.98
C VAL A 746 -24.40 15.63 12.83
N VAL A 747 -25.66 15.64 12.42
CA VAL A 747 -26.75 16.25 13.21
C VAL A 747 -26.90 15.58 14.58
N VAL A 748 -26.84 14.25 14.63
CA VAL A 748 -26.95 13.48 15.89
C VAL A 748 -25.71 13.64 16.76
N GLU A 749 -24.53 13.75 16.16
CA GLU A 749 -23.28 14.02 16.88
C GLU A 749 -23.35 15.38 17.60
N GLU A 750 -23.79 16.43 16.91
CA GLU A 750 -23.87 17.78 17.46
C GLU A 750 -25.03 17.98 18.45
N PHE A 751 -26.21 17.42 18.16
CA PHE A 751 -27.43 17.74 18.91
C PHE A 751 -28.10 16.55 19.60
N GLY A 752 -27.62 15.32 19.40
CA GLY A 752 -28.24 14.10 19.92
C GLY A 752 -28.36 14.06 21.45
N HIS A 753 -27.46 14.73 22.16
CA HIS A 753 -27.44 14.82 23.62
C HIS A 753 -28.60 15.64 24.21
N ARG A 754 -29.36 16.37 23.38
CA ARG A 754 -30.48 17.21 23.82
C ARG A 754 -31.78 16.41 23.90
N GLU A 755 -32.23 16.11 25.11
CA GLU A 755 -33.46 15.35 25.37
C GLU A 755 -34.70 15.92 24.66
N GLU A 756 -34.80 17.26 24.53
CA GLU A 756 -35.91 17.96 23.89
C GLU A 756 -36.15 17.53 22.44
N TYR A 757 -35.09 17.14 21.72
CA TYR A 757 -35.15 16.69 20.34
C TYR A 757 -35.18 15.16 20.20
N GLY A 758 -35.18 14.42 21.32
CA GLY A 758 -35.24 12.95 21.34
C GLY A 758 -36.31 12.37 20.42
N PRO A 759 -37.60 12.77 20.54
CA PRO A 759 -38.67 12.25 19.67
C PRO A 759 -38.43 12.50 18.18
N LEU A 760 -37.83 13.63 17.83
CA LEU A 760 -37.51 14.00 16.45
C LEU A 760 -36.41 13.11 15.87
N VAL A 761 -35.33 12.87 16.63
CA VAL A 761 -34.25 11.98 16.19
C VAL A 761 -34.75 10.53 16.07
N ILE A 762 -35.58 10.06 17.00
CA ILE A 762 -36.22 8.73 16.92
C ILE A 762 -37.05 8.62 15.64
N SER A 763 -37.90 9.60 15.35
CA SER A 763 -38.72 9.60 14.13
C SER A 763 -37.89 9.60 12.85
N THR A 764 -36.71 10.22 12.89
CA THR A 764 -35.77 10.24 11.76
C THR A 764 -35.12 8.87 11.58
N PHE A 765 -34.67 8.25 12.67
CA PHE A 765 -34.12 6.89 12.65
C PHE A 765 -35.17 5.90 12.14
N GLU A 766 -36.42 6.01 12.58
CA GLU A 766 -37.52 5.18 12.08
C GLU A 766 -37.70 5.31 10.56
N ARG A 767 -37.70 6.54 10.02
CA ARG A 767 -37.79 6.77 8.57
C ARG A 767 -36.62 6.13 7.82
N PHE A 768 -35.37 6.29 8.29
CA PHE A 768 -34.21 5.65 7.67
C PHE A 768 -34.27 4.12 7.72
N ALA A 769 -34.62 3.56 8.88
CA ALA A 769 -34.75 2.11 9.06
C ALA A 769 -35.87 1.52 8.21
N SER A 770 -36.92 2.31 7.90
CA SER A 770 -38.05 1.90 7.06
C SER A 770 -37.77 1.96 5.55
N ALA A 771 -36.68 2.60 5.12
CA ALA A 771 -36.34 2.72 3.70
C ALA A 771 -36.06 1.34 3.08
N SER A 772 -36.56 1.08 1.86
CA SER A 772 -36.42 -0.25 1.26
C SER A 772 -34.97 -0.68 1.01
N SER A 773 -34.06 0.26 0.76
CA SER A 773 -32.62 -0.05 0.65
C SER A 773 -32.03 -0.60 1.96
N ILE A 774 -32.32 0.03 3.10
CA ILE A 774 -31.89 -0.44 4.42
C ILE A 774 -32.60 -1.75 4.79
N VAL A 775 -33.90 -1.86 4.54
CA VAL A 775 -34.66 -3.09 4.77
C VAL A 775 -34.08 -4.26 3.97
N ALA A 776 -33.64 -4.01 2.73
CA ALA A 776 -33.04 -5.01 1.84
C ALA A 776 -31.67 -5.53 2.32
N LEU A 777 -30.97 -4.86 3.24
CA LEU A 777 -29.75 -5.37 3.90
C LEU A 777 -30.08 -6.57 4.81
N ASN A 778 -30.37 -7.72 4.22
CA ASN A 778 -30.76 -8.96 4.88
C ASN A 778 -29.89 -10.16 4.48
N SER A 779 -28.91 -9.97 3.60
CA SER A 779 -27.95 -10.98 3.16
C SER A 779 -26.60 -10.35 2.87
N SER A 780 -25.52 -11.12 3.00
CA SER A 780 -24.15 -10.66 2.71
C SER A 780 -24.01 -10.15 1.27
N TYR A 781 -24.67 -10.80 0.31
CA TYR A 781 -24.62 -10.45 -1.10
C TYR A 781 -25.11 -9.02 -1.35
N ILE A 782 -26.22 -8.63 -0.72
CA ILE A 782 -26.76 -7.26 -0.88
C ILE A 782 -25.84 -6.25 -0.19
N CYS A 783 -25.23 -6.62 0.94
CA CYS A 783 -24.24 -5.78 1.61
C CYS A 783 -22.99 -5.54 0.74
N ASP A 784 -22.58 -6.53 -0.04
CA ASP A 784 -21.46 -6.42 -0.98
C ASP A 784 -21.80 -5.55 -2.21
N GLN A 785 -23.09 -5.44 -2.58
CA GLN A 785 -23.53 -4.56 -3.66
C GLN A 785 -23.63 -3.08 -3.23
N GLU A 786 -23.91 -2.82 -1.95
CA GLU A 786 -24.14 -1.47 -1.40
C GLU A 786 -23.26 -1.20 -0.16
N PRO A 787 -21.92 -1.29 -0.26
CA PRO A 787 -21.03 -1.21 0.90
C PRO A 787 -21.02 0.18 1.57
N ASP A 788 -21.12 1.26 0.79
CA ASP A 788 -21.13 2.64 1.30
C ASP A 788 -22.38 2.94 2.13
N LEU A 789 -23.52 2.35 1.75
CA LEU A 789 -24.78 2.46 2.48
C LEU A 789 -24.70 1.72 3.83
N VAL A 790 -24.11 0.53 3.85
CA VAL A 790 -23.86 -0.24 5.08
C VAL A 790 -22.98 0.57 6.03
N GLU A 791 -21.89 1.15 5.52
CA GLU A 791 -20.98 1.97 6.32
C GLU A 791 -21.68 3.20 6.88
N ALA A 792 -22.42 3.95 6.04
CA ALA A 792 -23.14 5.14 6.49
C ALA A 792 -24.21 4.82 7.53
N TYR A 793 -24.97 3.73 7.35
CA TYR A 793 -25.99 3.32 8.31
C TYR A 793 -25.38 2.85 9.63
N ALA A 794 -24.31 2.04 9.60
CA ALA A 794 -23.61 1.59 10.80
C ALA A 794 -22.98 2.76 11.58
N ASN A 795 -22.41 3.74 10.86
CA ASN A 795 -21.87 4.96 11.47
C ASN A 795 -22.99 5.79 12.12
N PHE A 796 -24.11 6.00 11.42
CA PHE A 796 -25.28 6.69 11.97
C PHE A 796 -25.78 6.02 13.26
N THR A 797 -25.97 4.70 13.25
CA THR A 797 -26.46 3.98 14.42
C THR A 797 -25.43 3.96 15.56
N SER A 798 -24.13 3.90 15.24
CA SER A 798 -23.07 4.01 16.25
C SER A 798 -23.08 5.37 16.94
N THR A 799 -23.21 6.45 16.17
CA THR A 799 -23.29 7.81 16.71
C THR A 799 -24.58 8.03 17.48
N PHE A 800 -25.72 7.48 17.03
CA PHE A 800 -26.97 7.51 17.77
C PHE A 800 -26.84 6.85 19.15
N VAL A 801 -26.22 5.66 19.21
CA VAL A 801 -26.02 4.94 20.48
C VAL A 801 -25.07 5.67 21.43
N ARG A 802 -24.04 6.36 20.92
CA ARG A 802 -23.09 7.12 21.75
C ARG A 802 -23.61 8.50 22.16
N GLY A 803 -24.34 9.16 21.27
CA GLY A 803 -24.68 10.59 21.39
C GLY A 803 -26.02 10.86 22.08
N CYS A 804 -26.97 9.92 22.03
CA CYS A 804 -28.32 10.14 22.58
C CYS A 804 -28.43 9.78 24.08
N PRO A 805 -29.27 10.49 24.86
CA PRO A 805 -29.60 10.16 26.24
C PRO A 805 -30.21 8.77 26.39
N LYS A 806 -30.05 8.15 27.57
CA LYS A 806 -30.50 6.78 27.84
C LYS A 806 -32.00 6.61 27.66
N GLU A 807 -32.79 7.64 27.92
CA GLU A 807 -34.24 7.69 27.74
C GLU A 807 -34.62 7.55 26.27
N VAL A 808 -33.88 8.24 25.38
CA VAL A 808 -34.07 8.19 23.92
C VAL A 808 -33.67 6.81 23.39
N LEU A 809 -32.56 6.25 23.89
CA LEU A 809 -32.12 4.91 23.52
C LEU A 809 -33.13 3.84 23.98
N ALA A 810 -33.68 3.96 25.19
CA ALA A 810 -34.69 3.05 25.71
C ALA A 810 -35.98 3.08 24.89
N ALA A 811 -36.41 4.27 24.44
CA ALA A 811 -37.57 4.43 23.56
C ALA A 811 -37.34 3.87 22.14
N SER A 812 -36.09 3.64 21.73
CA SER A 812 -35.70 3.18 20.39
C SER A 812 -35.44 1.67 20.29
N GLY A 813 -35.88 0.88 21.26
CA GLY A 813 -35.49 -0.53 21.40
C GLY A 813 -35.71 -1.39 20.15
N SER A 814 -36.86 -1.26 19.49
CA SER A 814 -37.16 -2.03 18.26
C SER A 814 -36.26 -1.66 17.07
N LEU A 815 -35.91 -0.37 16.95
CA LEU A 815 -35.00 0.13 15.90
C LEU A 815 -33.56 -0.34 16.14
N LEU A 816 -33.13 -0.29 17.41
CA LEU A 816 -31.82 -0.80 17.84
C LEU A 816 -31.71 -2.31 17.62
N GLU A 817 -32.76 -3.08 17.91
CA GLU A 817 -32.80 -4.52 17.63
C GLU A 817 -32.63 -4.82 16.14
N SER A 818 -33.43 -4.17 15.29
CA SER A 818 -33.37 -4.35 13.83
C SER A 818 -32.00 -3.96 13.26
N SER A 819 -31.45 -2.81 13.66
CA SER A 819 -30.12 -2.37 13.22
C SER A 819 -29.00 -3.31 13.68
N PHE A 820 -29.09 -3.85 14.90
CA PHE A 820 -28.10 -4.79 15.44
C PHE A 820 -28.10 -6.11 14.69
N GLN A 821 -29.28 -6.65 14.36
CA GLN A 821 -29.41 -7.84 13.51
C GLN A 821 -28.84 -7.61 12.11
N LYS A 822 -29.11 -6.45 11.50
CA LYS A 822 -28.54 -6.07 10.19
C LYS A 822 -27.03 -5.99 10.23
N ALA A 823 -26.45 -5.40 11.26
CA ALA A 823 -25.01 -5.32 11.44
C ALA A 823 -24.37 -6.71 11.58
N ALA A 824 -25.02 -7.62 12.30
CA ALA A 824 -24.58 -9.02 12.38
C ALA A 824 -24.56 -9.69 10.99
N ILE A 825 -25.51 -9.38 10.10
CA ILE A 825 -25.47 -9.91 8.73
C ILE A 825 -24.35 -9.23 7.93
N CYS A 826 -24.25 -7.90 8.01
CA CYS A 826 -23.27 -7.10 7.27
C CYS A 826 -21.82 -7.45 7.60
N CYS A 827 -21.51 -7.95 8.81
CA CYS A 827 -20.16 -8.36 9.15
C CYS A 827 -19.66 -9.58 8.35
N THR A 828 -20.56 -10.29 7.66
CA THR A 828 -20.23 -11.42 6.76
C THR A 828 -19.97 -10.99 5.31
N ALA A 829 -20.07 -9.70 5.00
CA ALA A 829 -19.75 -9.14 3.69
C ALA A 829 -18.27 -9.36 3.33
N MET A 830 -17.98 -9.57 2.05
CA MET A 830 -16.60 -9.61 1.54
C MET A 830 -15.95 -8.23 1.52
N HIS A 831 -16.76 -7.18 1.35
CA HIS A 831 -16.25 -5.81 1.32
C HIS A 831 -15.69 -5.40 2.70
N ARG A 832 -14.37 -5.16 2.77
CA ARG A 832 -13.65 -4.88 4.02
C ARG A 832 -14.23 -3.69 4.80
N GLY A 833 -14.56 -2.58 4.11
CA GLY A 833 -15.09 -1.39 4.77
C GLY A 833 -16.45 -1.63 5.43
N ALA A 834 -17.36 -2.31 4.73
CA ALA A 834 -18.71 -2.59 5.20
C ALA A 834 -18.70 -3.56 6.40
N ALA A 835 -17.88 -4.61 6.32
CA ALA A 835 -17.73 -5.57 7.40
C ALA A 835 -17.12 -4.91 8.66
N LEU A 836 -16.10 -4.06 8.50
CA LEU A 836 -15.48 -3.34 9.62
C LEU A 836 -16.42 -2.32 10.25
N ALA A 837 -17.18 -1.56 9.44
CA ALA A 837 -18.16 -0.60 9.95
C ALA A 837 -19.27 -1.30 10.76
N ALA A 838 -19.79 -2.43 10.26
CA ALA A 838 -20.78 -3.23 10.96
C ALA A 838 -20.24 -3.79 12.30
N MET A 839 -19.00 -4.32 12.29
CA MET A 839 -18.35 -4.79 13.52
C MET A 839 -18.09 -3.65 14.52
N SER A 840 -17.69 -2.48 14.03
CA SER A 840 -17.48 -1.27 14.84
C SER A 840 -18.78 -0.85 15.54
N TYR A 841 -19.91 -0.84 14.81
CA TYR A 841 -21.22 -0.56 15.39
C TYR A 841 -21.63 -1.59 16.44
N MET A 842 -21.49 -2.89 16.17
CA MET A 842 -21.83 -3.93 17.15
C MET A 842 -20.96 -3.81 18.42
N SER A 843 -19.67 -3.55 18.26
CA SER A 843 -18.76 -3.28 19.37
C SER A 843 -19.20 -2.06 20.18
N CYS A 844 -19.54 -0.97 19.49
CA CYS A 844 -20.05 0.25 20.11
C CYS A 844 -21.32 -0.01 20.92
N PHE A 845 -22.31 -0.68 20.35
CA PHE A 845 -23.56 -1.00 21.02
C PHE A 845 -23.34 -1.83 22.28
N LEU A 846 -22.51 -2.87 22.20
CA LEU A 846 -22.19 -3.74 23.34
C LEU A 846 -21.42 -3.00 24.43
N GLU A 847 -20.50 -2.09 24.08
CA GLU A 847 -19.75 -1.31 25.06
C GLU A 847 -20.65 -0.33 25.83
N VAL A 848 -21.48 0.44 25.12
CA VAL A 848 -22.42 1.38 25.74
C VAL A 848 -23.46 0.63 26.58
N GLY A 849 -24.00 -0.47 26.04
CA GLY A 849 -24.95 -1.32 26.75
C GLY A 849 -24.37 -1.92 28.02
N LEU A 850 -23.14 -2.45 27.98
CA LEU A 850 -22.46 -2.98 29.16
C LEU A 850 -22.22 -1.90 30.21
N THR A 851 -21.79 -0.70 29.80
CA THR A 851 -21.59 0.43 30.73
C THR A 851 -22.89 0.78 31.44
N SER A 852 -24.02 0.86 30.71
CA SER A 852 -25.33 1.09 31.29
C SER A 852 -25.75 -0.01 32.28
N VAL A 853 -25.52 -1.28 31.94
CA VAL A 853 -25.85 -2.42 32.81
C VAL A 853 -25.03 -2.38 34.10
N LEU A 854 -23.72 -2.10 34.01
CA LEU A 854 -22.82 -1.99 35.17
C LEU A 854 -23.21 -0.84 36.11
N GLU A 855 -23.60 0.32 35.57
CA GLU A 855 -24.07 1.45 36.36
C GLU A 855 -25.41 1.15 37.07
N SER A 856 -26.25 0.29 36.48
CA SER A 856 -27.56 -0.09 37.02
C SER A 856 -27.57 -1.30 37.97
N MET A 857 -26.40 -1.75 38.45
CA MET A 857 -26.20 -3.02 39.19
C MET A 857 -27.09 -3.25 40.43
N VAL A 858 -27.76 -2.23 40.96
CA VAL A 858 -28.61 -2.33 42.16
C VAL A 858 -30.10 -2.52 41.85
N CYS A 859 -30.59 -2.06 40.69
CA CYS A 859 -31.97 -2.27 40.24
C CYS A 859 -32.14 -1.89 38.75
N ILE A 860 -32.46 -2.86 37.89
CA ILE A 860 -32.82 -2.61 36.48
C ILE A 860 -34.32 -2.32 36.42
N SER A 861 -34.70 -1.08 36.13
CA SER A 861 -36.12 -0.71 35.96
C SER A 861 -36.66 -1.24 34.63
N GLU A 862 -37.90 -1.72 34.62
CA GLU A 862 -38.64 -1.98 33.38
C GLU A 862 -38.70 -0.70 32.53
N GLY A 863 -38.38 -0.83 31.25
CA GLY A 863 -38.30 0.30 30.31
C GLY A 863 -36.99 1.10 30.35
N SER A 864 -36.01 0.70 31.15
CA SER A 864 -34.66 1.29 31.10
C SER A 864 -33.86 0.80 29.89
N PHE A 865 -32.86 1.58 29.45
CA PHE A 865 -31.95 1.17 28.38
C PHE A 865 -31.23 -0.15 28.70
N SER A 866 -30.84 -0.37 29.96
CA SER A 866 -30.26 -1.65 30.41
C SER A 866 -31.20 -2.85 30.16
N SER A 867 -32.51 -2.67 30.38
CA SER A 867 -33.50 -3.72 30.08
C SER A 867 -33.62 -3.97 28.57
N VAL A 868 -33.58 -2.92 27.76
CA VAL A 868 -33.63 -3.01 26.29
C VAL A 868 -32.40 -3.73 25.75
N VAL A 869 -31.20 -3.42 26.25
CA VAL A 869 -29.96 -4.09 25.85
C VAL A 869 -30.00 -5.59 26.16
N ILE A 870 -30.45 -5.96 27.37
CA ILE A 870 -30.59 -7.37 27.75
C ILE A 870 -31.57 -8.08 26.82
N GLN A 871 -32.70 -7.43 26.49
CA GLN A 871 -33.69 -7.97 25.57
C GLN A 871 -33.10 -8.16 24.16
N ILE A 872 -32.40 -7.17 23.60
CA ILE A 872 -31.81 -7.27 22.27
C ILE A 872 -30.77 -8.40 22.20
N ILE A 873 -29.90 -8.49 23.23
CA ILE A 873 -28.89 -9.55 23.31
C ILE A 873 -29.55 -10.93 23.47
N SER A 874 -30.64 -11.04 24.24
CA SER A 874 -31.33 -12.33 24.41
C SER A 874 -32.01 -12.81 23.12
N HIS A 875 -32.54 -11.89 22.30
CA HIS A 875 -33.23 -12.24 21.05
C HIS A 875 -32.25 -12.41 19.87
N SER A 876 -31.19 -11.62 19.80
CA SER A 876 -30.29 -11.54 18.63
C SER A 876 -28.89 -12.13 18.87
N GLY A 877 -28.55 -12.49 20.11
CA GLY A 877 -27.21 -12.91 20.50
C GLY A 877 -26.72 -14.20 19.84
N GLU A 878 -27.60 -15.19 19.65
CA GLU A 878 -27.24 -16.43 18.96
C GLU A 878 -26.88 -16.19 17.49
N GLY A 879 -27.72 -15.43 16.78
CA GLY A 879 -27.47 -15.05 15.38
C GLY A 879 -26.20 -14.22 15.22
N LEU A 880 -25.91 -13.31 16.16
CA LEU A 880 -24.67 -12.54 16.20
C LEU A 880 -23.44 -13.44 16.27
N VAL A 881 -23.40 -14.35 17.27
CA VAL A 881 -22.25 -15.24 17.46
C VAL A 881 -22.04 -16.11 16.21
N SER A 882 -23.14 -16.63 15.64
CA SER A 882 -23.12 -17.40 14.40
C SER A 882 -22.49 -16.62 13.25
N ASN A 883 -22.95 -15.39 12.99
CA ASN A 883 -22.44 -14.56 11.90
C ASN A 883 -20.99 -14.08 12.11
N VAL A 884 -20.59 -13.78 13.34
CA VAL A 884 -19.18 -13.45 13.64
C VAL A 884 -18.29 -14.67 13.38
N VAL A 885 -18.72 -15.88 13.74
CA VAL A 885 -18.01 -17.11 13.41
C VAL A 885 -17.96 -17.33 11.89
N TYR A 886 -19.05 -17.06 11.16
CA TYR A 886 -19.05 -17.13 9.69
C TYR A 886 -18.09 -16.15 9.03
N ALA A 887 -18.02 -14.91 9.52
CA ALA A 887 -17.08 -13.91 9.02
C ALA A 887 -15.62 -14.35 9.22
N LEU A 888 -15.32 -15.04 10.32
CA LEU A 888 -13.97 -15.55 10.62
C LEU A 888 -13.56 -16.76 9.76
N LEU A 889 -14.53 -17.55 9.29
CA LEU A 889 -14.30 -18.76 8.47
C LEU A 889 -14.13 -18.49 6.96
N GLY A 890 -14.70 -17.39 6.44
CA GLY A 890 -14.53 -16.95 5.05
C GLY A 890 -15.51 -17.55 4.03
N VAL A 891 -15.53 -16.96 2.83
CA VAL A 891 -16.52 -17.15 1.74
C VAL A 891 -16.78 -18.59 1.28
N PRO A 892 -15.78 -19.51 1.19
CA PRO A 892 -16.06 -20.88 0.72
C PRO A 892 -17.04 -21.66 1.62
N ALA A 893 -17.26 -21.20 2.85
CA ALA A 893 -18.22 -21.77 3.79
C ALA A 893 -19.68 -21.32 3.53
N MET A 894 -19.90 -20.19 2.85
CA MET A 894 -21.24 -19.60 2.68
C MET A 894 -22.20 -20.48 1.86
N SER A 895 -21.70 -21.29 0.93
CA SER A 895 -22.53 -22.23 0.15
C SER A 895 -22.76 -23.57 0.85
N ARG A 896 -22.06 -23.86 1.96
CA ARG A 896 -22.08 -25.18 2.62
C ARG A 896 -22.68 -25.20 4.02
N VAL A 897 -23.00 -24.04 4.60
CA VAL A 897 -23.35 -23.92 6.04
C VAL A 897 -24.84 -23.72 6.32
N GLN A 898 -25.72 -23.77 5.31
CA GLN A 898 -27.17 -23.89 5.57
C GLN A 898 -27.59 -25.24 6.19
N ALA A 899 -26.65 -26.15 6.41
CA ALA A 899 -26.72 -27.13 7.47
C ALA A 899 -25.31 -27.28 8.04
N LEU A 900 -25.14 -27.21 9.36
CA LEU A 900 -23.99 -27.81 10.03
C LEU A 900 -24.38 -29.25 10.40
N PRO A 901 -24.30 -30.25 9.51
CA PRO A 901 -24.23 -31.63 9.98
C PRO A 901 -22.84 -31.86 10.58
N ALA A 902 -22.76 -32.86 11.47
CA ALA A 902 -21.55 -33.30 12.19
C ALA A 902 -20.40 -33.83 11.28
N GLU A 903 -20.41 -33.50 9.99
CA GLU A 903 -19.52 -34.01 8.95
C GLU A 903 -18.37 -33.03 8.62
N TYR A 904 -18.46 -31.76 9.01
CA TYR A 904 -17.38 -30.76 8.83
C TYR A 904 -16.41 -30.64 10.01
N LEU A 905 -16.75 -31.27 11.12
CA LEU A 905 -15.93 -31.38 12.31
C LEU A 905 -15.48 -32.83 12.43
N LYS A 906 -14.22 -33.08 12.80
CA LYS A 906 -13.79 -34.44 13.16
C LYS A 906 -14.75 -34.97 14.22
N HIS A 907 -15.06 -36.26 14.19
CA HIS A 907 -15.99 -36.87 15.14
C HIS A 907 -15.61 -36.50 16.59
N GLY A 908 -16.50 -35.80 17.32
CA GLY A 908 -16.26 -35.32 18.69
C GLY A 908 -15.63 -33.92 18.83
N GLU A 909 -15.25 -33.25 17.74
CA GLU A 909 -14.60 -31.92 17.78
C GLU A 909 -15.57 -30.79 18.17
N ALA A 910 -16.85 -30.88 17.79
CA ALA A 910 -17.90 -29.95 18.24
C ALA A 910 -18.07 -29.95 19.77
N GLU A 911 -18.02 -31.14 20.38
CA GLU A 911 -18.18 -31.37 21.82
C GLU A 911 -16.99 -30.81 22.63
N ILE A 912 -15.84 -30.64 21.99
CA ILE A 912 -14.61 -30.08 22.58
C ILE A 912 -14.51 -28.58 22.33
N LEU A 913 -14.85 -28.11 21.13
CA LEU A 913 -14.73 -26.71 20.74
C LEU A 913 -15.70 -25.82 21.53
N VAL A 914 -16.97 -26.21 21.65
CA VAL A 914 -17.99 -25.36 22.30
C VAL A 914 -17.65 -25.05 23.76
N PRO A 915 -17.31 -26.01 24.64
CA PRO A 915 -16.90 -25.72 26.01
C PRO A 915 -15.61 -24.90 26.10
N LEU A 916 -14.67 -25.15 25.18
CA LEU A 916 -13.36 -24.50 25.16
C LEU A 916 -13.46 -23.02 24.74
N TRP A 917 -14.31 -22.73 23.75
CA TRP A 917 -14.64 -21.39 23.30
C TRP A 917 -15.44 -20.62 24.34
N LEU A 918 -16.47 -21.23 24.94
CA LEU A 918 -17.24 -20.62 26.03
C LEU A 918 -16.34 -20.28 27.22
N LYS A 919 -15.39 -21.17 27.57
CA LYS A 919 -14.42 -20.92 28.64
C LYS A 919 -13.42 -19.82 28.29
N ALA A 920 -12.95 -19.78 27.05
CA ALA A 920 -12.04 -18.72 26.56
C ALA A 920 -12.74 -17.36 26.50
N LEU A 921 -13.98 -17.31 26.03
CA LEU A 921 -14.84 -16.13 26.01
C LEU A 921 -15.13 -15.63 27.43
N ALA A 922 -15.52 -16.52 28.36
CA ALA A 922 -15.72 -16.16 29.76
C ALA A 922 -14.44 -15.60 30.40
N SER A 923 -13.29 -16.18 30.09
CA SER A 923 -12.00 -15.70 30.59
C SER A 923 -11.62 -14.34 29.99
N ALA A 924 -11.86 -14.12 28.70
CA ALA A 924 -11.62 -12.85 28.03
C ALA A 924 -12.58 -11.75 28.51
N ALA A 925 -13.84 -12.09 28.77
CA ALA A 925 -14.83 -11.21 29.38
C ALA A 925 -14.42 -10.79 30.80
N SER A 926 -13.88 -11.72 31.60
CA SER A 926 -13.32 -11.41 32.92
C SER A 926 -12.14 -10.45 32.83
N ASP A 927 -11.17 -10.69 31.92
CA ASP A 927 -10.04 -9.78 31.69
C ASP A 927 -10.53 -8.37 31.30
N TYR A 928 -11.57 -8.28 30.48
CA TYR A 928 -12.15 -7.02 30.03
C TYR A 928 -12.84 -6.28 31.18
N LEU A 929 -13.66 -6.98 31.99
CA LEU A 929 -14.33 -6.42 33.16
C LEU A 929 -13.33 -5.94 34.22
N GLU A 930 -12.24 -6.69 34.47
CA GLU A 930 -11.15 -6.29 35.37
C GLU A 930 -10.40 -5.04 34.87
N SER A 931 -10.22 -4.91 33.55
CA SER A 931 -9.60 -3.72 32.95
C SER A 931 -10.49 -2.48 33.14
N LYS A 932 -11.78 -2.58 32.81
CA LYS A 932 -12.74 -1.45 32.94
C LYS A 932 -12.98 -1.05 34.40
N THR A 933 -13.07 -2.00 35.32
CA THR A 933 -13.22 -1.68 36.76
C THR A 933 -12.00 -0.97 37.36
N ARG A 934 -10.80 -1.17 36.79
CA ARG A 934 -9.59 -0.42 37.17
C ARG A 934 -9.56 1.00 36.60
N ASP A 935 -10.06 1.23 35.40
CA ASP A 935 -10.12 2.56 34.78
C ASP A 935 -11.15 3.49 35.43
N VAL A 936 -12.26 2.96 35.94
CA VAL A 936 -13.27 3.75 36.68
C VAL A 936 -12.70 4.39 37.96
N GLY A 937 -11.55 3.93 38.47
CA GLY A 937 -10.83 4.54 39.60
C GLY A 937 -9.89 5.69 39.26
N ARG A 938 -9.64 5.98 37.97
CA ARG A 938 -8.74 7.06 37.51
C ARG A 938 -9.44 7.92 36.45
N ASN A 939 -10.10 8.99 36.89
CA ASN A 939 -10.44 10.11 36.01
C ASN A 939 -9.13 10.75 35.50
N ASN A 940 -8.68 10.39 34.31
CA ASN A 940 -7.79 11.25 33.53
C ASN A 940 -8.10 11.08 32.04
N HIS A 941 -8.44 12.20 31.42
CA HIS A 941 -8.58 12.37 29.99
C HIS A 941 -7.23 12.16 29.30
N SER A 942 -6.97 10.94 28.84
CA SER A 942 -6.04 10.71 27.74
C SER A 942 -6.57 9.53 26.93
N HIS A 943 -7.04 9.81 25.71
CA HIS A 943 -7.31 8.79 24.70
C HIS A 943 -6.00 8.08 24.35
N ASN A 944 -5.65 7.06 25.12
CA ASN A 944 -4.63 6.11 24.75
C ASN A 944 -5.35 4.79 24.46
N HIS A 945 -5.34 4.35 23.20
CA HIS A 945 -5.91 3.08 22.74
C HIS A 945 -5.06 1.89 23.26
N GLY A 946 -4.88 1.79 24.58
CA GLY A 946 -4.21 0.68 25.25
C GLY A 946 -5.08 -0.58 25.16
N GLY A 947 -4.62 -1.56 24.37
CA GLY A 947 -5.44 -2.67 23.88
C GLY A 947 -6.23 -3.44 24.95
N HIS A 948 -7.55 -3.34 24.86
CA HIS A 948 -8.47 -4.27 25.51
C HIS A 948 -8.17 -5.72 25.05
N MET A 949 -8.20 -6.69 25.97
CA MET A 949 -7.87 -8.12 25.73
C MET A 949 -6.37 -8.51 25.64
N GLN A 950 -5.45 -7.78 26.27
CA GLN A 950 -4.05 -8.25 26.45
C GLN A 950 -3.86 -9.25 27.62
N GLY A 951 -4.90 -9.48 28.42
CA GLY A 951 -4.91 -10.47 29.51
C GLY A 951 -4.76 -11.92 29.03
N LYS A 952 -4.71 -12.86 29.97
CA LYS A 952 -4.50 -14.28 29.66
C LYS A 952 -5.69 -14.87 28.90
N GLY A 953 -6.91 -14.51 29.26
CA GLY A 953 -8.14 -14.89 28.58
C GLY A 953 -8.23 -14.27 27.17
N GLY A 954 -7.95 -12.98 27.03
CA GLY A 954 -7.94 -12.28 25.74
C GLY A 954 -6.93 -12.86 24.73
N ARG A 955 -5.70 -13.16 25.18
CA ARG A 955 -4.69 -13.85 24.35
C ARG A 955 -5.10 -15.29 24.01
N THR A 956 -5.76 -15.98 24.92
CA THR A 956 -6.25 -17.35 24.71
C THR A 956 -7.36 -17.35 23.66
N LEU A 957 -8.30 -16.42 23.73
CA LEU A 957 -9.36 -16.25 22.73
C LEU A 957 -8.79 -15.93 21.35
N LYS A 958 -7.86 -14.95 21.25
CA LYS A 958 -7.18 -14.62 19.98
C LYS A 958 -6.43 -15.82 19.39
N ARG A 959 -5.75 -16.60 20.23
CA ARG A 959 -5.03 -17.80 19.80
C ARG A 959 -5.99 -18.87 19.29
N ILE A 960 -7.06 -19.18 20.02
CA ILE A 960 -8.04 -20.19 19.64
C ILE A 960 -8.75 -19.82 18.33
N ILE A 961 -9.15 -18.55 18.19
CA ILE A 961 -9.78 -18.05 16.96
C ILE A 961 -8.81 -18.17 15.78
N ARG A 962 -7.54 -17.78 15.97
CA ARG A 962 -6.50 -17.90 14.94
C ARG A 962 -6.24 -19.35 14.57
N GLU A 963 -6.01 -20.22 15.55
CA GLU A 963 -5.78 -21.65 15.34
C GLU A 963 -6.97 -22.31 14.63
N PHE A 964 -8.20 -21.99 15.00
CA PHE A 964 -9.39 -22.50 14.33
C PHE A 964 -9.53 -21.99 12.90
N ALA A 965 -9.35 -20.68 12.67
CA ALA A 965 -9.39 -20.10 11.34
C ALA A 965 -8.29 -20.69 10.43
N ASP A 966 -7.07 -20.86 10.95
CA ASP A 966 -5.94 -21.47 10.23
C ASP A 966 -6.17 -22.96 9.96
N THR A 967 -6.88 -23.67 10.85
CA THR A 967 -7.19 -25.10 10.68
C THR A 967 -8.32 -25.34 9.66
N HIS A 968 -9.33 -24.46 9.60
CA HIS A 968 -10.52 -24.65 8.77
C HIS A 968 -10.55 -23.83 7.46
N ARG A 969 -9.66 -22.83 7.29
CA ARG A 969 -9.41 -22.22 5.96
C ARG A 969 -8.90 -23.23 4.92
N ASN A 970 -8.36 -24.36 5.37
CA ASN A 970 -7.60 -25.33 4.58
C ASN A 970 -8.35 -26.66 4.33
N LEU A 971 -9.66 -26.73 4.63
CA LEU A 971 -10.56 -27.79 4.16
C LEU A 971 -11.25 -27.33 2.86
N THR A 972 -10.46 -26.95 1.86
CA THR A 972 -10.91 -26.61 0.49
C THR A 972 -11.11 -27.86 -0.34
#